data_AF-A0A124IMR4-F1
#
_entry.id   AF-A0A124IMR4-F1
#
_cell.length_a   1.000
_cell.length_b   1.000
_cell.length_c   1.000
_cell.angle_alpha   90.00
_cell.angle_beta   90.00
_cell.angle_gamma   90.00
#
_symmetry.space_group_name_H-M   'P 1'
#
loop_
_entity.id
_entity.type
_entity.pdbx_description
1 polymer ?
#
loop_
_entity_poly.entity_id
_entity_poly.type
_entity_poly.pdbx_seq_one_letter_code
_entity_poly.pdbx_strand_id
1 'polypeptide(L)'
;MMLGSRFSQLKSHGYKRTFNISAYSDAKHLNDSTVLSYQPLQTLSLSQDQVEKLCYKTVNTYKKIRNDIMEFVKYRGMVDKADEETGEIQFQEEQYLPPYYEALKANVDLFNDDYIQSKIKDDLKGFRNRSCKGMLFLRGSFQTLIPDLVGLAQYAFGLKVTGVLKKNEVYNQFWYSKKVGRIALCRFPHIAREWKVVEVVKPDCDDAKYLDHTSEGYAINIWDSTALRLGTADFDGDHIYGIAEGRLLEAIAKQESNTILHIPPEQTEEEKKKPILTYPINDMDKLIETDCNGMKGGIGQCVNDITTLWSLPQSEQRDNYYKIMSVIGAQIIDYAKTGILANTPKNIKKFLSKHKLPYFMGYKYSKEFTKEKRINANRKIKGLSEPIEKLNRNQCTVNMICWYLEKQFAEIDKAAEDNQNNFEWQKLLKAKDKPNPYSNTYKAIEKMMEEFNGMHSQLSQSRIFLTQAHDVNDSNYKYKIFYDYVRNSLLSLCRANVDLDKILDYLLIICYTDKKYVDKAILWNCFPDEMVSRARGEYFLEKDFDTSVFELKAKKAKKKIEKNNMASELVKVNLSIDQETKDDKGKIIQTKKINIDVANTKVNIYQSEVSYINQAAITSEQKRVLLVLLAINRLHKQNDARFFICPGKKNKITPSHICKLANISIREYEEIMKSLHGNGFYLSPTGQTNLLIDIPFMADGKGTPLYTISDLNNIKKYFKILLTKIS
;
A
#
# COMPACT_ATOMS: atom_id res chain seq x y z
N MET A 1 30.18 -15.79 -23.47
CA MET A 1 30.33 -16.77 -24.56
C MET A 1 29.00 -17.50 -24.67
N MET A 2 28.23 -17.28 -25.74
CA MET A 2 26.95 -17.99 -25.93
C MET A 2 27.24 -19.48 -26.09
N LEU A 3 26.80 -20.31 -25.13
CA LEU A 3 26.74 -21.76 -25.28
C LEU A 3 25.57 -22.12 -26.23
N GLY A 4 25.70 -21.68 -27.48
CA GLY A 4 24.97 -22.22 -28.61
C GLY A 4 25.72 -23.42 -29.18
N SER A 5 26.00 -24.43 -28.36
CA SER A 5 26.61 -25.68 -28.83
C SER A 5 25.52 -26.74 -28.97
N ARG A 6 25.24 -27.07 -30.23
CA ARG A 6 24.40 -28.17 -30.73
C ARG A 6 24.45 -29.42 -29.84
N PHE A 7 23.47 -29.57 -28.95
CA PHE A 7 23.07 -30.91 -28.51
C PHE A 7 22.40 -31.59 -29.71
N SER A 8 22.96 -32.71 -30.17
CA SER A 8 22.49 -33.47 -31.32
C SER A 8 20.99 -33.75 -31.22
N GLN A 9 20.23 -33.21 -32.17
CA GLN A 9 18.77 -33.34 -32.23
C GLN A 9 18.38 -34.78 -32.55
N LEU A 10 18.11 -35.59 -31.53
CA LEU A 10 17.41 -36.86 -31.71
C LEU A 10 15.94 -36.54 -32.01
N LYS A 11 15.54 -36.67 -33.28
CA LYS A 11 14.12 -36.69 -33.68
C LYS A 11 13.53 -38.03 -33.23
N SER A 12 12.63 -37.98 -32.27
CA SER A 12 11.78 -39.11 -31.89
C SER A 12 10.33 -38.67 -32.06
N HIS A 13 9.54 -39.41 -32.83
CA HIS A 13 8.11 -39.16 -33.04
C HIS A 13 7.73 -37.77 -33.58
N GLY A 14 8.59 -37.14 -34.41
CA GLY A 14 8.31 -35.83 -35.01
C GLY A 14 8.57 -34.62 -34.10
N TYR A 15 8.84 -34.83 -32.80
CA TYR A 15 9.21 -33.77 -31.87
C TYR A 15 10.72 -33.47 -31.94
N LYS A 16 11.07 -32.18 -32.08
CA LYS A 16 12.44 -31.69 -31.89
C LYS A 16 12.64 -31.47 -30.39
N ARG A 17 13.45 -32.31 -29.73
CA ARG A 17 13.84 -32.07 -28.33
C ARG A 17 14.75 -30.84 -28.29
N THR A 18 14.22 -29.71 -27.82
CA THR A 18 15.01 -28.52 -27.49
C THR A 18 15.23 -28.46 -25.99
N PHE A 19 16.46 -28.16 -25.57
CA PHE A 19 16.74 -27.85 -24.17
C PHE A 19 16.23 -26.45 -23.90
N ASN A 20 15.16 -26.32 -23.11
CA ASN A 20 14.54 -25.03 -22.80
C ASN A 20 15.12 -24.50 -21.48
N ILE A 21 15.60 -23.26 -21.50
CA ILE A 21 16.14 -22.56 -20.31
C ILE A 21 15.06 -21.60 -19.82
N SER A 22 14.55 -21.82 -18.60
CA SER A 22 13.51 -20.98 -17.99
C SER A 22 14.08 -19.70 -17.39
N ALA A 23 15.28 -19.79 -16.81
CA ALA A 23 16.03 -18.66 -16.26
C ALA A 23 17.54 -18.98 -16.34
N TYR A 24 18.35 -17.93 -16.44
CA TYR A 24 19.80 -18.00 -16.32
C TYR A 24 20.29 -16.73 -15.62
N SER A 25 21.42 -16.82 -14.93
CA SER A 25 22.09 -15.65 -14.37
C SER A 25 23.15 -15.15 -15.35
N ASP A 26 23.13 -13.86 -15.65
CA ASP A 26 24.18 -13.13 -16.36
C ASP A 26 24.89 -12.13 -15.43
N ALA A 27 24.65 -12.23 -14.11
CA ALA A 27 25.03 -11.21 -13.15
C ALA A 27 26.55 -11.02 -13.10
N LYS A 28 27.04 -9.97 -13.77
CA LYS A 28 28.43 -9.53 -13.70
C LYS A 28 28.80 -9.08 -12.28
N HIS A 29 27.82 -8.56 -11.53
CA HIS A 29 27.99 -8.09 -10.16
C HIS A 29 26.77 -8.43 -9.30
N LEU A 30 27.00 -9.13 -8.19
CA LEU A 30 25.98 -9.40 -7.18
C LEU A 30 26.01 -8.32 -6.09
N ASN A 31 24.83 -7.80 -5.71
CA ASN A 31 24.71 -6.82 -4.63
C ASN A 31 24.77 -7.53 -3.26
N ASP A 32 25.52 -6.99 -2.30
CA ASP A 32 25.53 -7.49 -0.91
C ASP A 32 24.57 -6.73 0.01
N SER A 33 23.75 -5.84 -0.53
CA SER A 33 22.75 -5.09 0.22
C SER A 33 21.35 -5.43 -0.27
N THR A 34 20.68 -6.33 0.45
CA THR A 34 19.36 -6.85 0.07
C THR A 34 18.37 -6.70 1.22
N VAL A 35 17.08 -6.61 0.88
CA VAL A 35 16.00 -6.46 1.85
C VAL A 35 15.55 -7.83 2.37
N LEU A 36 15.61 -8.04 3.69
CA LEU A 36 15.01 -9.18 4.38
C LEU A 36 13.56 -8.86 4.73
N SER A 37 12.64 -9.78 4.42
CA SER A 37 11.24 -9.65 4.83
C SER A 37 11.03 -10.04 6.31
N TYR A 38 9.85 -9.79 6.86
CA TYR A 38 9.57 -10.03 8.27
C TYR A 38 9.55 -11.51 8.67
N GLN A 39 9.35 -12.43 7.71
CA GLN A 39 9.01 -13.82 8.03
C GLN A 39 10.16 -14.54 8.75
N PRO A 40 11.44 -14.43 8.33
CA PRO A 40 12.56 -15.02 9.07
C PRO A 40 12.83 -14.32 10.41
N LEU A 41 12.50 -13.02 10.53
CA LEU A 41 12.68 -12.25 11.76
C LEU A 41 11.66 -12.62 12.84
N GLN A 42 10.44 -13.00 12.46
CA GLN A 42 9.38 -13.33 13.41
C GLN A 42 9.67 -14.60 14.22
N THR A 43 10.55 -15.47 13.72
CA THR A 43 10.89 -16.76 14.37
C THR A 43 11.99 -16.62 15.41
N LEU A 44 12.63 -15.46 15.50
CA LEU A 44 13.70 -15.15 16.44
C LEU A 44 13.15 -14.37 17.63
N SER A 45 13.73 -14.58 18.81
CA SER A 45 13.57 -13.71 19.98
C SER A 45 14.78 -12.80 20.06
N LEU A 46 14.61 -11.50 19.77
CA LEU A 46 15.68 -10.50 19.83
C LEU A 46 15.50 -9.58 21.05
N SER A 47 16.60 -9.18 21.68
CA SER A 47 16.59 -8.12 22.67
C SER A 47 16.40 -6.75 22.01
N GLN A 48 16.07 -5.73 22.81
CA GLN A 48 15.96 -4.36 22.33
C GLN A 48 17.28 -3.90 21.66
N ASP A 49 18.43 -4.11 22.31
CA ASP A 49 19.75 -3.79 21.75
C ASP A 49 20.01 -4.49 20.39
N GLN A 50 19.63 -5.77 20.26
CA GLN A 50 19.76 -6.49 18.99
C GLN A 50 18.86 -5.90 17.90
N VAL A 51 17.64 -5.48 18.24
CA VAL A 51 16.71 -4.81 17.30
C VAL A 51 17.29 -3.50 16.81
N GLU A 52 17.83 -2.66 17.69
CA GLU A 52 18.43 -1.36 17.33
C GLU A 52 19.59 -1.55 16.35
N LYS A 53 20.50 -2.48 16.67
CA LYS A 53 21.65 -2.81 15.84
C LYS A 53 21.25 -3.40 14.48
N LEU A 54 20.25 -4.27 14.43
CA LEU A 54 19.73 -4.86 13.19
C LEU A 54 19.08 -3.80 12.29
N CYS A 55 18.36 -2.84 12.90
CA CYS A 55 17.66 -1.78 12.17
C CYS A 55 18.59 -0.65 11.72
N TYR A 56 19.82 -0.56 12.24
CA TYR A 56 20.75 0.55 12.00
C TYR A 56 20.89 0.91 10.51
N LYS A 57 21.17 -0.07 9.64
CA LYS A 57 21.33 0.18 8.20
C LYS A 57 20.06 0.74 7.56
N THR A 58 18.88 0.27 7.98
CA THR A 58 17.58 0.75 7.50
C THR A 58 17.29 2.17 7.98
N VAL A 59 17.55 2.46 9.26
CA VAL A 59 17.40 3.81 9.85
C VAL A 59 18.36 4.80 9.20
N ASN A 60 19.62 4.43 9.03
CA ASN A 60 20.62 5.28 8.39
C ASN A 60 20.28 5.54 6.91
N THR A 61 19.77 4.52 6.20
CA THR A 61 19.27 4.69 4.82
C THR A 61 18.13 5.71 4.80
N TYR A 62 17.13 5.58 5.68
CA TYR A 62 16.04 6.56 5.78
C TYR A 62 16.53 7.98 6.09
N LYS A 63 17.48 8.11 7.03
CA LYS A 63 18.10 9.39 7.39
C LYS A 63 18.79 10.04 6.20
N LYS A 64 19.53 9.27 5.41
CA LYS A 64 20.21 9.75 4.21
C LYS A 64 19.21 10.23 3.16
N ILE A 65 18.27 9.39 2.76
CA ILE A 65 17.28 9.75 1.72
C ILE A 65 16.35 10.90 2.12
N ARG A 66 16.16 11.15 3.42
CA ARG A 66 15.36 12.28 3.91
C ARG A 66 16.10 13.61 3.81
N ASN A 67 17.43 13.60 3.97
CA ASN A 67 18.24 14.80 4.14
C ASN A 67 19.15 15.11 2.94
N ASP A 68 19.36 14.15 2.04
CA ASP A 68 20.27 14.27 0.91
C ASP A 68 19.54 13.91 -0.40
N ILE A 69 19.57 14.85 -1.35
CA ILE A 69 18.92 14.75 -2.65
C ILE A 69 19.51 13.60 -3.46
N MET A 70 20.84 13.46 -3.48
CA MET A 70 21.53 12.46 -4.27
C MET A 70 21.26 11.05 -3.72
N GLU A 71 21.22 10.90 -2.39
CA GLU A 71 20.81 9.64 -1.76
C GLU A 71 19.34 9.32 -2.04
N PHE A 72 18.44 10.32 -2.03
CA PHE A 72 17.04 10.14 -2.41
C PHE A 72 16.89 9.69 -3.87
N VAL A 73 17.58 10.37 -4.78
CA VAL A 73 17.63 10.09 -6.22
C VAL A 73 18.18 8.67 -6.45
N LYS A 74 19.28 8.30 -5.79
CA LYS A 74 19.83 6.94 -5.80
C LYS A 74 18.83 5.90 -5.30
N TYR A 75 18.16 6.17 -4.18
CA TYR A 75 17.15 5.27 -3.62
C TYR A 75 15.97 5.03 -4.58
N ARG A 76 15.61 6.03 -5.37
CA ARG A 76 14.58 5.91 -6.40
C ARG A 76 15.04 5.12 -7.64
N GLY A 77 16.24 4.54 -7.63
CA GLY A 77 16.79 3.74 -8.72
C GLY A 77 17.32 4.60 -9.87
N MET A 78 17.57 5.89 -9.63
CA MET A 78 17.92 6.86 -10.68
C MET A 78 19.42 6.87 -11.00
N VAL A 79 20.25 6.19 -10.22
CA VAL A 79 21.71 6.16 -10.35
C VAL A 79 22.16 4.70 -10.39
N ASP A 80 22.91 4.33 -11.43
CA ASP A 80 23.41 2.97 -11.62
C ASP A 80 24.56 2.66 -10.66
N LYS A 81 25.50 3.62 -10.54
CA LYS A 81 26.61 3.71 -9.57
C LYS A 81 27.39 5.01 -9.84
N ALA A 82 28.15 5.45 -8.84
CA ALA A 82 29.29 6.33 -9.07
C ALA A 82 30.44 5.44 -9.55
N ASP A 83 31.15 5.84 -10.60
CA ASP A 83 32.41 5.24 -11.02
C ASP A 83 33.41 5.29 -9.85
N GLU A 84 33.97 4.13 -9.46
CA GLU A 84 34.85 4.01 -8.29
C GLU A 84 36.22 4.69 -8.50
N GLU A 85 36.63 4.98 -9.74
CA GLU A 85 37.88 5.70 -10.04
C GLU A 85 37.68 7.22 -10.21
N THR A 86 36.54 7.65 -10.76
CA THR A 86 36.30 9.07 -11.10
C THR A 86 35.30 9.78 -10.18
N GLY A 87 34.47 9.02 -9.46
CA GLY A 87 33.35 9.56 -8.67
C GLY A 87 32.17 10.05 -9.51
N GLU A 88 32.21 9.89 -10.84
CA GLU A 88 31.14 10.36 -11.73
C GLU A 88 29.89 9.48 -11.65
N ILE A 89 28.73 10.14 -11.52
CA ILE A 89 27.42 9.50 -11.36
C ILE A 89 26.82 9.24 -12.73
N GLN A 90 26.73 7.97 -13.14
CA GLN A 90 26.00 7.58 -14.35
C GLN A 90 24.53 7.28 -14.01
N PHE A 91 23.63 7.92 -14.75
CA PHE A 91 22.19 7.76 -14.60
C PHE A 91 21.68 6.68 -15.57
N GLN A 92 20.79 5.79 -15.12
CA GLN A 92 20.10 4.86 -16.02
C GLN A 92 19.23 5.63 -17.01
N GLU A 93 19.45 5.45 -18.31
CA GLU A 93 18.58 6.04 -19.35
C GLU A 93 17.19 5.38 -19.41
N GLU A 94 17.03 4.17 -18.85
CA GLU A 94 15.86 3.30 -19.09
C GLU A 94 14.75 3.38 -18.03
N GLN A 95 14.91 4.11 -16.91
CA GLN A 95 13.83 4.30 -15.94
C GLN A 95 13.07 5.62 -16.15
N TYR A 96 11.77 5.52 -16.43
CA TYR A 96 10.88 6.69 -16.47
C TYR A 96 10.90 7.43 -15.13
N LEU A 97 11.47 8.63 -15.14
CA LEU A 97 11.49 9.51 -13.99
C LEU A 97 10.26 10.41 -14.01
N PRO A 98 9.54 10.58 -12.89
CA PRO A 98 8.53 11.63 -12.82
C PRO A 98 9.18 13.00 -13.09
N PRO A 99 8.58 13.87 -13.92
CA PRO A 99 9.16 15.13 -14.35
C PRO A 99 9.62 16.05 -13.21
N TYR A 100 8.93 16.07 -12.07
CA TYR A 100 9.37 16.85 -10.91
C TYR A 100 10.69 16.36 -10.29
N TYR A 101 11.03 15.07 -10.39
CA TYR A 101 12.35 14.57 -9.96
C TYR A 101 13.42 14.81 -11.03
N GLU A 102 13.05 14.85 -12.31
CA GLU A 102 13.96 15.29 -13.37
C GLU A 102 14.33 16.76 -13.21
N ALA A 103 13.34 17.60 -12.88
CA ALA A 103 13.57 19.00 -12.53
C ALA A 103 14.46 19.14 -11.28
N LEU A 104 14.19 18.35 -10.23
CA LEU A 104 15.03 18.33 -9.02
C LEU A 104 16.48 17.93 -9.31
N LYS A 105 16.70 16.98 -10.23
CA LYS A 105 18.05 16.58 -10.68
C LYS A 105 18.77 17.72 -11.40
N ALA A 106 18.03 18.53 -12.18
CA ALA A 106 18.59 19.68 -12.88
C ALA A 106 18.86 20.88 -11.94
N ASN A 107 18.01 21.08 -10.93
CA ASN A 107 18.14 22.16 -9.96
C ASN A 107 17.88 21.66 -8.53
N VAL A 108 18.96 21.44 -7.79
CA VAL A 108 18.94 20.92 -6.41
C VAL A 108 18.21 21.85 -5.42
N ASP A 109 18.11 23.15 -5.70
CA ASP A 109 17.40 24.10 -4.84
C ASP A 109 15.90 23.75 -4.74
N LEU A 110 15.35 23.10 -5.76
CA LEU A 110 13.97 22.62 -5.78
C LEU A 110 13.68 21.59 -4.67
N PHE A 111 14.71 21.04 -4.02
CA PHE A 111 14.49 20.20 -2.85
C PHE A 111 13.74 20.95 -1.76
N ASN A 112 13.91 22.27 -1.65
CA ASN A 112 13.20 23.07 -0.65
C ASN A 112 11.79 23.51 -1.10
N ASP A 113 11.36 23.15 -2.31
CA ASP A 113 10.00 23.45 -2.77
C ASP A 113 8.96 22.54 -2.10
N ASP A 114 7.87 23.14 -1.59
CA ASP A 114 6.83 22.40 -0.88
C ASP A 114 6.16 21.30 -1.70
N TYR A 115 5.98 21.50 -3.02
CA TYR A 115 5.38 20.47 -3.87
C TYR A 115 6.33 19.30 -4.04
N ILE A 116 7.61 19.55 -4.34
CA ILE A 116 8.61 18.48 -4.42
C ILE A 116 8.76 17.78 -3.07
N GLN A 117 8.84 18.52 -1.96
CA GLN A 117 8.85 17.96 -0.61
C GLN A 117 7.62 17.08 -0.34
N SER A 118 6.43 17.44 -0.83
CA SER A 118 5.25 16.60 -0.70
C SER A 118 5.42 15.23 -1.40
N LYS A 119 6.08 15.20 -2.57
CA LYS A 119 6.36 13.96 -3.31
C LYS A 119 7.42 13.12 -2.63
N ILE A 120 8.48 13.76 -2.14
CA ILE A 120 9.50 13.11 -1.31
C ILE A 120 8.84 12.50 -0.07
N LYS A 121 7.99 13.24 0.67
CA LYS A 121 7.26 12.74 1.83
C LYS A 121 6.37 11.54 1.51
N ASP A 122 5.72 11.50 0.34
CA ASP A 122 4.93 10.34 -0.11
C ASP A 122 5.81 9.09 -0.36
N ASP A 123 6.98 9.26 -0.97
CA ASP A 123 7.95 8.17 -1.20
C ASP A 123 8.57 7.67 0.11
N LEU A 124 8.92 8.59 1.03
CA LEU A 124 9.41 8.29 2.37
C LEU A 124 8.35 7.56 3.19
N LYS A 125 7.07 7.95 3.09
CA LYS A 125 5.96 7.21 3.68
C LYS A 125 5.87 5.78 3.13
N GLY A 126 6.11 5.59 1.83
CA GLY A 126 6.23 4.27 1.22
C GLY A 126 7.37 3.44 1.82
N PHE A 127 8.56 4.04 1.97
CA PHE A 127 9.71 3.42 2.62
C PHE A 127 9.39 3.02 4.07
N ARG A 128 8.86 3.97 4.85
CA ARG A 128 8.44 3.78 6.24
C ARG A 128 7.46 2.62 6.37
N ASN A 129 6.41 2.59 5.55
CA ASN A 129 5.41 1.53 5.60
C ASN A 129 5.99 0.14 5.31
N ARG A 130 6.92 0.03 4.34
CA ARG A 130 7.61 -1.24 4.05
C ARG A 130 8.52 -1.64 5.21
N SER A 131 9.29 -0.70 5.74
CA SER A 131 10.24 -0.95 6.82
C SER A 131 9.52 -1.36 8.12
N CYS A 132 8.46 -0.64 8.52
CA CYS A 132 7.64 -0.98 9.69
C CYS A 132 6.85 -2.28 9.52
N LYS A 133 6.64 -2.76 8.28
CA LYS A 133 6.15 -4.12 8.00
C LYS A 133 7.22 -5.20 8.22
N GLY A 134 8.46 -4.83 8.54
CA GLY A 134 9.60 -5.71 8.78
C GLY A 134 10.46 -5.98 7.54
N MET A 135 10.50 -5.05 6.58
CA MET A 135 11.42 -5.10 5.44
C MET A 135 12.73 -4.36 5.80
N LEU A 136 13.77 -5.10 6.17
CA LEU A 136 15.04 -4.52 6.65
C LEU A 136 16.16 -4.68 5.63
N PHE A 137 16.96 -3.63 5.42
CA PHE A 137 18.19 -3.73 4.63
C PHE A 137 19.29 -4.41 5.43
N LEU A 138 19.77 -5.56 4.96
CA LEU A 138 20.84 -6.33 5.59
C LEU A 138 21.99 -6.58 4.61
N ARG A 139 23.10 -7.11 5.13
CA ARG A 139 24.17 -7.65 4.28
C ARG A 139 23.79 -9.06 3.81
N GLY A 140 23.37 -9.20 2.55
CA GLY A 140 22.93 -10.50 2.02
C GLY A 140 22.72 -10.51 0.51
N SER A 141 22.61 -11.72 -0.05
CA SER A 141 22.45 -11.99 -1.49
C SER A 141 21.54 -13.21 -1.74
N PHE A 142 20.54 -13.06 -2.63
CA PHE A 142 19.74 -14.18 -3.14
C PHE A 142 20.47 -14.85 -4.29
N GLN A 143 20.62 -16.17 -4.24
CA GLN A 143 21.25 -16.95 -5.30
C GLN A 143 20.61 -18.34 -5.37
N THR A 144 20.77 -19.02 -6.50
CA THR A 144 20.23 -20.39 -6.70
C THR A 144 20.89 -21.41 -5.77
N LEU A 145 20.12 -22.39 -5.28
CA LEU A 145 20.63 -23.54 -4.54
C LEU A 145 21.25 -24.56 -5.50
N ILE A 146 22.44 -25.05 -5.17
CA ILE A 146 23.18 -26.01 -6.00
C ILE A 146 23.49 -27.25 -5.14
N PRO A 147 23.29 -28.48 -5.65
CA PRO A 147 23.70 -29.67 -4.94
C PRO A 147 25.21 -29.90 -5.09
N ASP A 148 25.79 -30.72 -4.22
CA ASP A 148 27.12 -31.26 -4.46
C ASP A 148 27.10 -32.17 -5.71
N LEU A 149 27.52 -31.63 -6.86
CA LEU A 149 27.47 -32.35 -8.14
C LEU A 149 28.41 -33.56 -8.18
N VAL A 150 29.50 -33.53 -7.40
CA VAL A 150 30.41 -34.68 -7.27
C VAL A 150 29.72 -35.80 -6.49
N GLY A 151 29.07 -35.47 -5.37
CA GLY A 151 28.26 -36.43 -4.62
C GLY A 151 27.16 -37.06 -5.47
N LEU A 152 26.47 -36.24 -6.26
CA LEU A 152 25.45 -36.71 -7.21
C LEU A 152 26.03 -37.66 -8.28
N ALA A 153 27.16 -37.28 -8.89
CA ALA A 153 27.83 -38.11 -9.90
C ALA A 153 28.29 -39.45 -9.30
N GLN A 154 28.91 -39.43 -8.11
CA GLN A 154 29.33 -40.64 -7.41
C GLN A 154 28.15 -41.60 -7.21
N TYR A 155 27.00 -41.10 -6.76
CA TYR A 155 25.79 -41.91 -6.62
C TYR A 155 25.32 -42.47 -7.97
N ALA A 156 25.21 -41.63 -8.99
CA ALA A 156 24.74 -42.02 -10.32
C ALA A 156 25.61 -43.10 -10.99
N PHE A 157 26.91 -43.10 -10.71
CA PHE A 157 27.87 -44.08 -11.23
C PHE A 157 28.12 -45.27 -10.29
N GLY A 158 27.41 -45.38 -9.17
CA GLY A 158 27.58 -46.49 -8.22
C GLY A 158 28.91 -46.46 -7.44
N LEU A 159 29.55 -45.30 -7.35
CA LEU A 159 30.76 -45.07 -6.58
C LEU A 159 30.43 -44.81 -5.10
N LYS A 160 31.45 -44.91 -4.23
CA LYS A 160 31.31 -44.50 -2.83
C LYS A 160 31.01 -43.00 -2.76
N VAL A 161 29.83 -42.66 -2.29
CA VAL A 161 29.38 -41.27 -2.11
C VAL A 161 30.18 -40.62 -0.98
N THR A 162 30.99 -39.63 -1.34
CA THR A 162 31.84 -38.84 -0.44
C THR A 162 31.57 -37.34 -0.55
N GLY A 163 31.19 -36.85 -1.74
CA GLY A 163 31.04 -35.42 -2.00
C GLY A 163 32.33 -34.62 -1.79
N VAL A 164 32.25 -33.30 -1.90
CA VAL A 164 33.37 -32.37 -1.70
C VAL A 164 33.15 -31.42 -0.51
N LEU A 165 31.92 -31.29 -0.01
CA LEU A 165 31.58 -30.44 1.14
C LEU A 165 31.20 -31.30 2.35
N LYS A 166 31.66 -30.91 3.55
CA LYS A 166 31.30 -31.57 4.83
C LYS A 166 30.03 -30.98 5.43
N LYS A 167 29.54 -31.61 6.50
CA LYS A 167 28.39 -31.10 7.27
C LYS A 167 28.60 -29.63 7.69
N ASN A 168 27.55 -28.82 7.57
CA ASN A 168 27.55 -27.37 7.81
C ASN A 168 28.46 -26.54 6.90
N GLU A 169 29.06 -27.12 5.85
CA GLU A 169 29.83 -26.36 4.85
C GLU A 169 28.94 -25.98 3.66
N VAL A 170 29.24 -24.81 3.08
CA VAL A 170 28.70 -24.31 1.82
C VAL A 170 29.84 -23.75 0.98
N TYR A 171 29.81 -23.97 -0.34
CA TYR A 171 30.63 -23.19 -1.26
C TYR A 171 29.79 -22.08 -1.89
N ASN A 172 30.35 -20.87 -1.88
CA ASN A 172 29.78 -19.72 -2.57
C ASN A 172 30.90 -18.73 -2.94
N GLN A 173 31.18 -18.60 -4.24
CA GLN A 173 32.29 -17.79 -4.72
C GLN A 173 32.16 -16.29 -4.34
N PHE A 174 30.93 -15.78 -4.31
CA PHE A 174 30.66 -14.39 -3.93
C PHE A 174 31.04 -14.08 -2.47
N TRP A 175 30.65 -14.93 -1.52
CA TRP A 175 31.02 -14.74 -0.11
C TRP A 175 32.47 -15.09 0.18
N TYR A 176 32.99 -16.14 -0.49
CA TYR A 176 34.39 -16.55 -0.36
C TYR A 176 35.35 -15.45 -0.81
N SER A 177 35.12 -14.84 -1.98
CA SER A 177 35.92 -13.70 -2.48
C SER A 177 35.87 -12.47 -1.57
N LYS A 178 34.76 -12.28 -0.85
CA LYS A 178 34.58 -11.23 0.17
C LYS A 178 35.16 -11.58 1.55
N LYS A 179 35.85 -12.72 1.67
CA LYS A 179 36.43 -13.23 2.93
C LYS A 179 35.39 -13.36 4.05
N VAL A 180 34.14 -13.68 3.69
CA VAL A 180 33.07 -13.96 4.65
C VAL A 180 33.08 -15.45 4.93
N GLY A 181 33.54 -15.85 6.12
CA GLY A 181 33.66 -17.27 6.49
C GLY A 181 32.36 -17.91 6.99
N ARG A 182 31.34 -17.13 7.35
CA ARG A 182 30.12 -17.65 7.98
C ARG A 182 28.88 -16.88 7.56
N ILE A 183 27.83 -17.60 7.19
CA ILE A 183 26.55 -17.03 6.75
C ILE A 183 25.35 -17.82 7.29
N ALA A 184 24.18 -17.20 7.25
CA ALA A 184 22.89 -17.85 7.50
C ALA A 184 22.12 -17.93 6.19
N LEU A 185 21.63 -19.13 5.90
CA LEU A 185 20.78 -19.42 4.77
C LEU A 185 19.32 -19.43 5.22
N CYS A 186 18.44 -18.87 4.40
CA CYS A 186 17.00 -19.06 4.51
C CYS A 186 16.32 -19.07 3.12
N ARG A 187 15.27 -19.88 2.97
CA ARG A 187 14.36 -19.87 1.82
C ARG A 187 13.03 -19.22 2.21
N PHE A 188 12.30 -18.73 1.22
CA PHE A 188 10.94 -18.21 1.41
C PHE A 188 9.90 -19.16 0.84
N PRO A 189 8.72 -19.30 1.48
CA PRO A 189 8.32 -18.62 2.72
C PRO A 189 9.01 -19.23 3.96
N HIS A 190 9.60 -18.39 4.81
CA HIS A 190 10.22 -18.82 6.07
C HIS A 190 9.18 -18.76 7.20
N ILE A 191 8.71 -19.89 7.69
CA ILE A 191 7.52 -19.93 8.56
C ILE A 191 7.74 -20.66 9.87
N ALA A 192 8.56 -21.70 9.87
CA ALA A 192 9.17 -22.25 11.08
C ALA A 192 10.60 -21.71 11.19
N ARG A 193 11.25 -21.82 12.35
CA ARG A 193 12.68 -21.48 12.50
C ARG A 193 13.48 -22.34 11.50
N GLU A 194 13.68 -21.87 10.29
CA GLU A 194 14.22 -22.63 9.13
C GLU A 194 15.62 -22.14 8.77
N TRP A 195 16.17 -21.27 9.60
CA TRP A 195 17.54 -20.79 9.48
C TRP A 195 18.52 -21.96 9.50
N LYS A 196 19.51 -21.88 8.62
CA LYS A 196 20.68 -22.76 8.63
C LYS A 196 21.95 -21.92 8.63
N VAL A 197 22.75 -22.04 9.69
CA VAL A 197 24.08 -21.43 9.74
C VAL A 197 25.08 -22.38 9.11
N VAL A 198 25.93 -21.86 8.23
CA VAL A 198 26.94 -22.60 7.49
C VAL A 198 28.26 -21.83 7.45
N GLU A 199 29.35 -22.58 7.33
CA GLU A 199 30.68 -22.05 7.07
C GLU A 199 30.92 -22.02 5.55
N VAL A 200 31.38 -20.87 5.07
CA VAL A 200 31.74 -20.66 3.67
C VAL A 200 33.16 -21.17 3.46
N VAL A 201 33.28 -22.22 2.67
CA VAL A 201 34.57 -22.89 2.41
C VAL A 201 34.83 -22.99 0.92
N LYS A 202 36.11 -23.05 0.56
CA LYS A 202 36.56 -23.57 -0.74
C LYS A 202 37.20 -24.93 -0.49
N PRO A 203 36.58 -26.04 -0.91
CA PRO A 203 37.17 -27.36 -0.71
C PRO A 203 38.51 -27.46 -1.43
N ASP A 204 39.51 -28.00 -0.73
CA ASP A 204 40.86 -28.22 -1.24
C ASP A 204 41.00 -29.66 -1.73
N CYS A 205 40.35 -29.97 -2.86
CA CYS A 205 40.48 -31.26 -3.54
C CYS A 205 40.31 -31.10 -5.05
N ASP A 206 40.93 -32.01 -5.82
CA ASP A 206 40.87 -31.97 -7.28
C ASP A 206 39.43 -32.07 -7.82
N ASP A 207 38.58 -32.86 -7.15
CA ASP A 207 37.17 -33.03 -7.52
C ASP A 207 36.35 -31.75 -7.36
N ALA A 208 36.78 -30.80 -6.52
CA ALA A 208 36.08 -29.55 -6.29
C ALA A 208 36.37 -28.45 -7.33
N LYS A 209 37.30 -28.67 -8.27
CA LYS A 209 37.69 -27.67 -9.27
C LYS A 209 36.53 -27.13 -10.11
N TYR A 210 35.45 -27.89 -10.30
CA TYR A 210 34.26 -27.42 -11.02
C TYR A 210 33.61 -26.20 -10.35
N LEU A 211 33.73 -26.07 -9.02
CA LEU A 211 33.20 -24.95 -8.24
C LEU A 211 33.90 -23.64 -8.60
N ASP A 212 35.14 -23.68 -9.09
CA ASP A 212 35.86 -22.47 -9.52
C ASP A 212 35.25 -21.84 -10.77
N HIS A 213 34.39 -22.58 -11.47
CA HIS A 213 33.64 -22.11 -12.63
C HIS A 213 32.22 -21.64 -12.28
N THR A 214 31.78 -21.73 -11.02
CA THR A 214 30.49 -21.21 -10.57
C THR A 214 30.66 -19.83 -9.95
N SER A 215 30.22 -18.79 -10.68
CA SER A 215 30.27 -17.41 -10.21
C SER A 215 29.17 -17.06 -9.20
N GLU A 216 28.06 -17.81 -9.24
CA GLU A 216 26.88 -17.64 -8.40
C GLU A 216 26.36 -19.01 -7.93
N GLY A 217 25.72 -19.03 -6.77
CA GLY A 217 24.95 -20.14 -6.25
C GLY A 217 25.50 -20.65 -4.92
N TYR A 218 24.61 -21.22 -4.10
CA TYR A 218 24.97 -21.84 -2.84
C TYR A 218 25.10 -23.35 -3.07
N ALA A 219 26.33 -23.85 -3.23
CA ALA A 219 26.58 -25.29 -3.30
C ALA A 219 26.59 -25.85 -1.88
N ILE A 220 25.65 -26.74 -1.56
CA ILE A 220 25.47 -27.30 -0.21
C ILE A 220 25.95 -28.75 -0.12
N ASN A 221 26.34 -29.14 1.09
CA ASN A 221 26.76 -30.50 1.41
C ASN A 221 25.62 -31.54 1.35
N ILE A 222 26.01 -32.82 1.27
CA ILE A 222 25.10 -33.99 1.25
C ILE A 222 24.99 -34.69 2.62
N TRP A 223 25.62 -34.17 3.66
CA TRP A 223 25.81 -34.83 4.95
C TRP A 223 24.86 -34.38 6.04
N ASP A 224 23.97 -33.43 5.75
CA ASP A 224 22.98 -32.94 6.70
C ASP A 224 21.64 -32.59 6.04
N SER A 225 20.69 -32.14 6.87
CA SER A 225 19.34 -31.80 6.44
C SER A 225 19.21 -30.36 5.92
N THR A 226 20.27 -29.73 5.39
CA THR A 226 20.23 -28.31 4.95
C THR A 226 19.08 -28.03 3.98
N ALA A 227 18.92 -28.83 2.92
CA ALA A 227 17.83 -28.65 1.97
C ALA A 227 16.45 -28.75 2.66
N LEU A 228 16.24 -29.78 3.48
CA LEU A 228 15.02 -29.96 4.28
C LEU A 228 14.77 -28.80 5.25
N ARG A 229 15.83 -28.31 5.88
CA ARG A 229 15.81 -27.20 6.85
C ARG A 229 15.41 -25.90 6.20
N LEU A 230 15.81 -25.67 4.95
CA LEU A 230 15.47 -24.50 4.13
C LEU A 230 14.05 -24.62 3.55
N GLY A 231 13.09 -25.05 4.39
CA GLY A 231 11.69 -25.22 4.05
C GLY A 231 11.48 -26.29 2.97
N THR A 232 12.13 -27.46 3.09
CA THR A 232 12.09 -28.53 2.08
C THR A 232 12.48 -28.06 0.68
N ALA A 233 13.59 -27.33 0.60
CA ALA A 233 14.15 -26.88 -0.65
C ALA A 233 14.57 -28.07 -1.54
N ASP A 234 14.48 -27.86 -2.84
CA ASP A 234 15.05 -28.77 -3.84
C ASP A 234 16.01 -28.00 -4.78
N PHE A 235 16.40 -28.63 -5.89
CA PHE A 235 17.41 -28.10 -6.80
C PHE A 235 16.82 -27.79 -8.19
N ASP A 236 15.51 -27.51 -8.27
CA ASP A 236 14.81 -27.23 -9.54
C ASP A 236 14.82 -25.75 -9.95
N GLY A 237 15.48 -24.90 -9.15
CA GLY A 237 15.52 -23.45 -9.32
C GLY A 237 15.32 -22.65 -8.03
N ASP A 238 15.26 -23.31 -6.88
CA ASP A 238 15.11 -22.65 -5.58
C ASP A 238 16.17 -21.59 -5.32
N HIS A 239 15.72 -20.41 -4.86
CA HIS A 239 16.59 -19.30 -4.48
C HIS A 239 16.72 -19.19 -2.97
N ILE A 240 17.95 -19.14 -2.49
CA ILE A 240 18.30 -19.03 -1.08
C ILE A 240 18.85 -17.65 -0.80
N TYR A 241 18.44 -17.08 0.33
CA TYR A 241 19.02 -15.86 0.84
C TYR A 241 20.17 -16.18 1.79
N GLY A 242 21.40 -15.87 1.40
CA GLY A 242 22.56 -15.93 2.27
C GLY A 242 22.82 -14.58 2.92
N ILE A 243 22.89 -14.58 4.25
CA ILE A 243 22.99 -13.37 5.08
C ILE A 243 24.28 -13.40 5.89
N ALA A 244 25.07 -12.33 5.78
CA ALA A 244 26.36 -12.14 6.43
C ALA A 244 26.29 -11.02 7.48
N GLU A 245 25.25 -11.05 8.33
CA GLU A 245 24.99 -10.05 9.36
C GLU A 245 25.35 -10.61 10.75
N GLY A 246 26.52 -10.24 11.28
CA GLY A 246 27.15 -10.90 12.44
C GLY A 246 26.23 -11.11 13.65
N ARG A 247 25.44 -10.09 14.02
CA ARG A 247 24.54 -10.17 15.18
C ARG A 247 23.31 -11.02 14.93
N LEU A 248 22.81 -11.02 13.70
CA LEU A 248 21.73 -11.90 13.30
C LEU A 248 22.23 -13.35 13.31
N LEU A 249 23.45 -13.60 12.83
CA LEU A 249 24.09 -14.92 12.88
C LEU A 249 24.21 -15.43 14.32
N GLU A 250 24.67 -14.59 15.25
CA GLU A 250 24.73 -14.94 16.67
C GLU A 250 23.35 -15.26 17.26
N ALA A 251 22.34 -14.46 16.94
CA ALA A 251 20.98 -14.67 17.42
C ALA A 251 20.37 -15.97 16.88
N ILE A 252 20.64 -16.30 15.61
CA ILE A 252 20.23 -17.55 14.97
C ILE A 252 20.94 -18.73 15.63
N ALA A 253 22.27 -18.67 15.79
CA ALA A 253 23.06 -19.76 16.36
C ALA A 253 22.63 -20.10 17.80
N LYS A 254 22.23 -19.09 18.59
CA LYS A 254 21.71 -19.29 19.96
C LYS A 254 20.28 -19.86 20.01
N GLN A 255 19.55 -19.82 18.89
CA GLN A 255 18.13 -20.19 18.80
C GLN A 255 17.89 -21.28 17.75
N GLU A 256 18.92 -22.09 17.49
CA GLU A 256 18.84 -23.22 16.57
C GLU A 256 17.72 -24.17 17.00
N SER A 257 17.09 -24.80 16.02
CA SER A 257 16.03 -25.76 16.26
C SER A 257 16.19 -26.96 15.34
N ASN A 258 15.52 -28.06 15.67
CA ASN A 258 15.52 -29.23 14.81
C ASN A 258 14.74 -28.95 13.52
N THR A 259 15.18 -29.56 12.42
CA THR A 259 14.45 -29.64 11.16
C THR A 259 13.07 -30.24 11.40
N ILE A 260 12.02 -29.60 10.90
CA ILE A 260 10.68 -30.17 10.92
C ILE A 260 10.58 -31.12 9.74
N LEU A 261 10.47 -32.41 10.03
CA LEU A 261 10.22 -33.44 9.03
C LEU A 261 8.74 -33.83 9.09
N HIS A 262 8.03 -33.65 7.98
CA HIS A 262 6.70 -34.24 7.83
C HIS A 262 6.86 -35.70 7.40
N ILE A 263 6.41 -36.62 8.25
CA ILE A 263 6.33 -38.04 7.95
C ILE A 263 4.87 -38.31 7.53
N PRO A 264 4.58 -38.46 6.22
CA PRO A 264 3.24 -38.84 5.80
C PRO A 264 2.92 -40.24 6.35
N PRO A 265 1.64 -40.53 6.67
CA PRO A 265 1.24 -41.87 7.04
C PRO A 265 1.59 -42.85 5.93
N GLU A 266 2.06 -44.05 6.28
CA GLU A 266 2.31 -45.10 5.30
C GLU A 266 1.01 -45.39 4.54
N GLN A 267 1.10 -45.35 3.21
CA GLN A 267 0.01 -45.80 2.37
C GLN A 267 -0.19 -47.30 2.58
N THR A 268 -1.44 -47.69 2.82
CA THR A 268 -1.82 -49.11 2.87
C THR A 268 -1.51 -49.79 1.53
N GLU A 269 -1.29 -51.10 1.53
CA GLU A 269 -1.08 -51.87 0.29
C GLU A 269 -2.27 -51.73 -0.70
N GLU A 270 -3.47 -51.46 -0.19
CA GLU A 270 -4.65 -51.14 -1.02
C GLU A 270 -4.55 -49.75 -1.66
N GLU A 271 -4.06 -48.75 -0.94
CA GLU A 271 -3.85 -47.40 -1.48
C GLU A 271 -2.74 -47.35 -2.53
N LYS A 272 -1.66 -48.11 -2.34
CA LYS A 272 -0.58 -48.24 -3.34
C LYS A 272 -1.07 -48.89 -4.64
N LYS A 273 -2.09 -49.76 -4.55
CA LYS A 273 -2.71 -50.43 -5.70
C LYS A 273 -3.77 -49.58 -6.40
N LYS A 274 -4.21 -48.46 -5.83
CA LYS A 274 -5.17 -47.57 -6.51
C LYS A 274 -4.52 -46.98 -7.76
N PRO A 275 -5.10 -47.19 -8.96
CA PRO A 275 -4.54 -46.64 -10.19
C PRO A 275 -4.55 -45.10 -10.11
N ILE A 276 -3.49 -44.48 -10.62
CA ILE A 276 -3.46 -43.02 -10.83
C ILE A 276 -4.57 -42.71 -11.83
N LEU A 277 -5.57 -41.96 -11.39
CA LEU A 277 -6.65 -41.47 -12.25
C LEU A 277 -6.04 -40.54 -13.30
N THR A 278 -6.12 -40.94 -14.55
CA THR A 278 -5.69 -40.13 -15.69
C THR A 278 -6.91 -39.80 -16.53
N TYR A 279 -6.99 -38.55 -16.97
CA TYR A 279 -8.09 -38.04 -17.79
C TYR A 279 -7.52 -37.63 -19.15
N PRO A 280 -8.24 -37.86 -20.26
CA PRO A 280 -7.79 -37.43 -21.56
C PRO A 280 -7.81 -35.89 -21.64
N ILE A 281 -6.88 -35.30 -22.38
CA ILE A 281 -6.72 -33.83 -22.46
C ILE A 281 -7.92 -33.10 -23.08
N ASN A 282 -8.87 -33.83 -23.67
CA ASN A 282 -10.11 -33.27 -24.22
C ASN A 282 -11.29 -33.36 -23.24
N ASP A 283 -11.10 -33.90 -22.03
CA ASP A 283 -12.09 -33.84 -20.95
C ASP A 283 -12.12 -32.42 -20.36
N MET A 284 -12.96 -31.57 -20.98
CA MET A 284 -13.06 -30.15 -20.63
C MET A 284 -13.55 -29.93 -19.20
N ASP A 285 -14.43 -30.79 -18.69
CA ASP A 285 -14.93 -30.67 -17.31
C ASP A 285 -13.80 -30.90 -16.31
N LYS A 286 -12.96 -31.92 -16.55
CA LYS A 286 -11.78 -32.19 -15.72
C LYS A 286 -10.71 -31.12 -15.84
N LEU A 287 -10.50 -30.55 -17.03
CA LEU A 287 -9.61 -29.40 -17.20
C LEU A 287 -10.10 -28.18 -16.41
N ILE A 288 -11.40 -27.84 -16.50
CA ILE A 288 -11.99 -26.73 -15.75
C ILE A 288 -11.87 -26.98 -14.23
N GLU A 289 -12.14 -28.20 -13.78
CA GLU A 289 -12.00 -28.58 -12.38
C GLU A 289 -10.55 -28.43 -11.90
N THR A 290 -9.58 -28.89 -12.70
CA THR A 290 -8.14 -28.79 -12.39
C THR A 290 -7.68 -27.34 -12.31
N ASP A 291 -8.10 -26.50 -13.25
CA ASP A 291 -7.79 -25.06 -13.26
C ASP A 291 -8.42 -24.35 -12.05
N CYS A 292 -9.70 -24.64 -11.76
CA CYS A 292 -10.38 -24.12 -10.57
C CYS A 292 -9.69 -24.54 -9.27
N ASN A 293 -9.16 -25.76 -9.21
CA ASN A 293 -8.40 -26.25 -8.06
C ASN A 293 -7.05 -25.54 -7.95
N GLY A 294 -6.31 -25.35 -9.05
CA GLY A 294 -5.06 -24.58 -9.06
C GLY A 294 -5.20 -23.17 -8.46
N MET A 295 -6.38 -22.55 -8.58
CA MET A 295 -6.66 -21.20 -8.08
C MET A 295 -7.09 -21.10 -6.59
N LYS A 296 -7.30 -22.22 -5.88
CA LYS A 296 -7.82 -22.22 -4.49
C LYS A 296 -6.73 -22.15 -3.40
N GLY A 297 -5.49 -21.83 -3.74
CA GLY A 297 -4.36 -21.79 -2.81
C GLY A 297 -4.57 -20.84 -1.61
N GLY A 298 -4.61 -21.39 -0.39
CA GLY A 298 -4.85 -20.65 0.87
C GLY A 298 -3.59 -20.14 1.58
N ILE A 299 -2.42 -20.12 0.91
CA ILE A 299 -1.12 -19.92 1.55
C ILE A 299 -1.02 -18.61 2.34
N GLY A 300 -1.61 -17.52 1.82
CA GLY A 300 -1.61 -16.23 2.49
C GLY A 300 -2.29 -16.24 3.86
N GLN A 301 -3.39 -17.01 4.01
CA GLN A 301 -4.09 -17.17 5.29
C GLN A 301 -3.26 -18.02 6.26
N CYS A 302 -2.67 -19.13 5.78
CA CYS A 302 -1.79 -19.98 6.58
C CYS A 302 -0.60 -19.16 7.16
N VAL A 303 0.05 -18.34 6.33
CA VAL A 303 1.15 -17.46 6.79
C VAL A 303 0.67 -16.43 7.82
N ASN A 304 -0.52 -15.84 7.66
CA ASN A 304 -1.08 -14.90 8.66
C ASN A 304 -1.36 -15.59 10.00
N ASP A 305 -1.86 -16.82 9.96
CA ASP A 305 -2.13 -17.63 11.15
C ASP A 305 -0.82 -17.97 11.89
N ILE A 306 0.21 -18.40 11.15
CA ILE A 306 1.56 -18.64 11.71
C ILE A 306 2.16 -17.35 12.28
N THR A 307 2.02 -16.22 11.59
CA THR A 307 2.46 -14.91 12.08
C THR A 307 1.76 -14.54 13.40
N THR A 308 0.47 -14.88 13.53
CA THR A 308 -0.29 -14.69 14.77
C THR A 308 0.29 -15.55 15.89
N LEU A 309 0.59 -16.83 15.64
CA LEU A 309 1.23 -17.71 16.63
C LEU A 309 2.57 -17.15 17.10
N TRP A 310 3.45 -16.72 16.18
CA TRP A 310 4.75 -16.13 16.53
C TRP A 310 4.64 -14.81 17.31
N SER A 311 3.51 -14.11 17.22
CA SER A 311 3.26 -12.91 18.02
C SER A 311 2.88 -13.19 19.48
N LEU A 312 2.59 -14.44 19.85
CA LEU A 312 2.18 -14.83 21.19
C LEU A 312 3.39 -15.16 22.07
N PRO A 313 3.30 -14.97 23.40
CA PRO A 313 4.31 -15.44 24.34
C PRO A 313 4.62 -16.92 24.14
N GLN A 314 5.84 -17.33 24.47
CA GLN A 314 6.26 -18.71 24.30
C GLN A 314 5.48 -19.67 25.19
N SER A 315 4.93 -20.70 24.55
CA SER A 315 4.28 -21.83 25.21
C SER A 315 4.42 -23.07 24.33
N GLU A 316 4.40 -24.24 24.96
CA GLU A 316 4.45 -25.52 24.24
C GLU A 316 3.30 -25.66 23.24
N GLN A 317 2.09 -25.23 23.61
CA GLN A 317 0.92 -25.26 22.74
C GLN A 317 1.13 -24.42 21.46
N ARG A 318 1.62 -23.18 21.61
CA ARG A 318 1.96 -22.31 20.47
C ARG A 318 2.99 -23.00 19.57
N ASP A 319 4.00 -23.61 20.19
CA ASP A 319 5.11 -24.23 19.46
C ASP A 319 4.68 -25.45 18.66
N ASN A 320 3.85 -26.29 19.25
CA ASN A 320 3.23 -27.41 18.56
C ASN A 320 2.32 -26.94 17.43
N TYR A 321 1.56 -25.85 17.63
CA TYR A 321 0.67 -25.33 16.60
C TYR A 321 1.42 -24.73 15.40
N TYR A 322 2.50 -23.96 15.59
CA TYR A 322 3.22 -23.44 14.42
C TYR A 322 3.90 -24.58 13.64
N LYS A 323 4.40 -25.62 14.32
CA LYS A 323 5.00 -26.80 13.64
C LYS A 323 3.98 -27.51 12.75
N ILE A 324 2.78 -27.77 13.29
CA ILE A 324 1.67 -28.36 12.53
C ILE A 324 1.28 -27.44 11.36
N MET A 325 1.17 -26.13 11.61
CA MET A 325 0.85 -25.16 10.56
C MET A 325 1.93 -25.05 9.49
N SER A 326 3.21 -25.26 9.83
CA SER A 326 4.32 -25.31 8.89
C SER A 326 4.14 -26.45 7.88
N VAL A 327 3.78 -27.65 8.37
CA VAL A 327 3.47 -28.81 7.53
C VAL A 327 2.26 -28.55 6.63
N ILE A 328 1.20 -27.96 7.20
CA ILE A 328 0.00 -27.58 6.43
C ILE A 328 0.35 -26.56 5.35
N GLY A 329 1.24 -25.60 5.65
CA GLY A 329 1.73 -24.62 4.69
C GLY A 329 2.42 -25.28 3.49
N ALA A 330 3.30 -26.24 3.74
CA ALA A 330 3.95 -27.02 2.69
C ALA A 330 2.93 -27.80 1.83
N GLN A 331 1.97 -28.48 2.45
CA GLN A 331 0.92 -29.20 1.72
C GLN A 331 0.01 -28.27 0.88
N ILE A 332 -0.27 -27.05 1.36
CA ILE A 332 -1.02 -26.05 0.60
C ILE A 332 -0.24 -25.59 -0.64
N ILE A 333 1.09 -25.47 -0.56
CA ILE A 333 1.93 -25.10 -1.70
C ILE A 333 1.88 -26.19 -2.78
N ASP A 334 1.97 -27.45 -2.35
CA ASP A 334 1.92 -28.60 -3.25
C ASP A 334 0.51 -28.98 -3.71
N TYR A 335 -0.53 -28.27 -3.26
CA TYR A 335 -1.92 -28.56 -3.63
C TYR A 335 -2.14 -28.56 -5.15
N ALA A 336 -1.52 -27.62 -5.87
CA ALA A 336 -1.65 -27.56 -7.33
C ALA A 336 -1.05 -28.79 -8.04
N LYS A 337 -0.05 -29.45 -7.43
CA LYS A 337 0.60 -30.66 -7.95
C LYS A 337 -0.10 -31.94 -7.48
N THR A 338 -0.60 -31.94 -6.26
CA THR A 338 -1.10 -33.15 -5.58
C THR A 338 -2.62 -33.29 -5.60
N GLY A 339 -3.36 -32.18 -5.77
CA GLY A 339 -4.82 -32.15 -5.60
C GLY A 339 -5.31 -32.31 -4.16
N ILE A 340 -4.42 -32.39 -3.16
CA ILE A 340 -4.76 -32.62 -1.75
C ILE A 340 -4.81 -31.29 -1.00
N LEU A 341 -6.01 -30.81 -0.69
CA LEU A 341 -6.18 -29.57 0.07
C LEU A 341 -6.04 -29.83 1.59
N ALA A 342 -4.91 -29.42 2.16
CA ALA A 342 -4.70 -29.51 3.60
C ALA A 342 -5.58 -28.51 4.37
N ASN A 343 -6.22 -29.00 5.43
CA ASN A 343 -7.11 -28.20 6.27
C ASN A 343 -6.51 -27.95 7.66
N THR A 344 -6.60 -26.70 8.14
CA THR A 344 -6.20 -26.39 9.52
C THR A 344 -7.08 -27.13 10.55
N PRO A 345 -6.48 -27.86 11.51
CA PRO A 345 -7.20 -28.54 12.59
C PRO A 345 -8.15 -27.62 13.37
N LYS A 346 -9.31 -28.15 13.77
CA LYS A 346 -10.39 -27.37 14.43
C LYS A 346 -9.91 -26.69 15.73
N ASN A 347 -9.09 -27.38 16.51
CA ASN A 347 -8.50 -26.84 17.75
C ASN A 347 -7.58 -25.64 17.46
N ILE A 348 -6.75 -25.70 16.42
CA ILE A 348 -5.89 -24.59 15.99
C ILE A 348 -6.74 -23.42 15.49
N LYS A 349 -7.76 -23.66 14.65
CA LYS A 349 -8.69 -22.62 14.21
C LYS A 349 -9.37 -21.90 15.39
N LYS A 350 -9.86 -22.66 16.38
CA LYS A 350 -10.50 -22.13 17.60
C LYS A 350 -9.52 -21.35 18.48
N PHE A 351 -8.25 -21.75 18.51
CA PHE A 351 -7.20 -21.02 19.22
C PHE A 351 -6.92 -19.68 18.53
N LEU A 352 -6.65 -19.71 17.23
CA LEU A 352 -6.35 -18.52 16.42
C LEU A 352 -7.51 -17.51 16.41
N SER A 353 -8.77 -17.95 16.40
CA SER A 353 -9.92 -17.04 16.41
C SER A 353 -10.02 -16.15 17.64
N LYS A 354 -9.32 -16.50 18.73
CA LYS A 354 -9.26 -15.71 19.97
C LYS A 354 -8.14 -14.66 19.96
N HIS A 355 -7.26 -14.70 18.95
CA HIS A 355 -6.09 -13.86 18.87
C HIS A 355 -6.18 -12.87 17.71
N LYS A 356 -5.54 -11.72 17.88
CA LYS A 356 -5.50 -10.63 16.92
C LYS A 356 -4.19 -10.70 16.14
N LEU A 357 -4.19 -10.19 14.91
CA LEU A 357 -2.96 -9.99 14.15
C LEU A 357 -2.01 -9.05 14.91
N PRO A 358 -0.68 -9.27 14.84
CA PRO A 358 0.29 -8.38 15.47
C PRO A 358 0.27 -6.96 14.90
N TYR A 359 0.66 -5.98 15.72
CA TYR A 359 0.66 -4.55 15.40
C TYR A 359 1.32 -4.22 14.06
N PHE A 360 2.50 -4.78 13.78
CA PHE A 360 3.21 -4.51 12.52
C PHE A 360 2.41 -4.91 11.26
N MET A 361 1.52 -5.92 11.37
CA MET A 361 0.67 -6.35 10.26
C MET A 361 -0.38 -5.30 9.87
N GLY A 362 -0.62 -4.29 10.69
CA GLY A 362 -1.40 -3.12 10.31
C GLY A 362 -0.80 -2.36 9.10
N TYR A 363 0.52 -2.41 8.91
CA TYR A 363 1.18 -1.81 7.73
C TYR A 363 0.94 -2.60 6.45
N LYS A 364 0.68 -3.92 6.56
CA LYS A 364 0.22 -4.77 5.44
C LYS A 364 -1.28 -4.61 5.22
N TYR A 365 -2.05 -4.54 6.30
CA TYR A 365 -3.51 -4.44 6.30
C TYR A 365 -3.94 -3.09 6.87
N SER A 366 -3.68 -2.01 6.13
CA SER A 366 -3.98 -0.61 6.54
C SER A 366 -5.44 -0.38 6.94
N LYS A 367 -6.34 -1.24 6.47
CA LYS A 367 -7.75 -1.28 6.88
C LYS A 367 -7.90 -1.54 8.38
N GLU A 368 -7.05 -2.34 9.01
CA GLU A 368 -7.12 -2.64 10.45
C GLU A 368 -6.72 -1.43 11.29
N PHE A 369 -5.63 -0.72 10.94
CA PHE A 369 -5.31 0.58 11.57
C PHE A 369 -6.44 1.59 11.39
N THR A 370 -7.00 1.66 10.18
CA THR A 370 -8.10 2.58 9.87
C THR A 370 -9.35 2.26 10.70
N LYS A 371 -9.70 0.96 10.83
CA LYS A 371 -10.81 0.49 11.67
C LYS A 371 -10.55 0.81 13.14
N GLU A 372 -9.36 0.51 13.66
CA GLU A 372 -8.99 0.80 15.05
C GLU A 372 -9.11 2.30 15.35
N LYS A 373 -8.53 3.16 14.50
CA LYS A 373 -8.60 4.62 14.62
C LYS A 373 -10.06 5.11 14.64
N ARG A 374 -10.90 4.59 13.74
CA ARG A 374 -12.33 4.93 13.67
C ARG A 374 -13.11 4.49 14.91
N ILE A 375 -12.88 3.28 15.40
CA ILE A 375 -13.52 2.77 16.62
C ILE A 375 -13.15 3.67 17.80
N ASN A 376 -11.86 4.02 17.92
CA ASN A 376 -11.39 4.84 19.03
C ASN A 376 -11.85 6.30 18.91
N ALA A 377 -11.97 6.86 17.70
CA ALA A 377 -12.61 8.16 17.49
C ALA A 377 -14.08 8.15 17.93
N ASN A 378 -14.85 7.13 17.53
CA ASN A 378 -16.23 6.97 17.98
C ASN A 378 -16.33 6.77 19.50
N ARG A 379 -15.36 6.11 20.14
CA ARG A 379 -15.30 5.97 21.60
C ARG A 379 -15.01 7.30 22.30
N LYS A 380 -14.10 8.11 21.75
CA LYS A 380 -13.85 9.47 22.25
C LYS A 380 -15.08 10.37 22.16
N ILE A 381 -15.87 10.26 21.09
CA ILE A 381 -17.16 10.97 20.96
C ILE A 381 -18.11 10.55 22.10
N LYS A 382 -18.07 9.28 22.54
CA LYS A 382 -18.87 8.76 23.67
C LYS A 382 -18.34 9.11 25.06
N GLY A 383 -17.23 9.84 25.18
CA GLY A 383 -16.55 10.04 26.47
C GLY A 383 -15.93 8.77 27.06
N LEU A 384 -15.79 7.69 26.28
CA LEU A 384 -15.11 6.47 26.72
C LEU A 384 -13.59 6.67 26.58
N SER A 385 -12.88 6.61 27.70
CA SER A 385 -11.42 6.87 27.78
C SER A 385 -10.58 5.70 27.26
N GLU A 386 -11.02 4.46 27.46
CA GLU A 386 -10.21 3.29 27.10
C GLU A 386 -10.22 3.01 25.59
N PRO A 387 -9.06 2.95 24.91
CA PRO A 387 -9.00 2.57 23.50
C PRO A 387 -9.25 1.06 23.31
N ILE A 388 -9.92 0.70 22.22
CA ILE A 388 -9.97 -0.67 21.73
C ILE A 388 -8.77 -0.90 20.82
N GLU A 389 -8.10 -2.01 21.06
CA GLU A 389 -7.02 -2.51 20.22
C GLU A 389 -7.56 -3.60 19.27
N LYS A 390 -7.44 -3.41 17.96
CA LYS A 390 -7.74 -4.43 16.94
C LYS A 390 -6.52 -5.27 16.59
N LEU A 391 -5.33 -4.75 16.86
CA LEU A 391 -4.07 -5.46 16.66
C LEU A 391 -3.43 -5.83 18.01
N ASN A 392 -2.66 -6.91 18.01
CA ASN A 392 -1.93 -7.42 19.16
C ASN A 392 -0.62 -6.63 19.37
N ARG A 393 -0.43 -6.09 20.59
CA ARG A 393 0.75 -5.32 21.02
C ARG A 393 1.70 -6.12 21.93
N ASN A 394 1.72 -7.43 21.82
CA ASN A 394 2.76 -8.23 22.47
C ASN A 394 4.16 -7.81 22.00
N GLN A 395 5.14 -7.91 22.89
CA GLN A 395 6.56 -7.65 22.60
C GLN A 395 7.22 -8.81 21.84
N CYS A 396 6.68 -9.15 20.66
CA CYS A 396 7.39 -10.03 19.73
C CYS A 396 8.39 -9.22 18.90
N THR A 397 9.45 -9.88 18.40
CA THR A 397 10.55 -9.27 17.66
C THR A 397 10.10 -8.31 16.56
N VAL A 398 9.12 -8.71 15.75
CA VAL A 398 8.61 -7.90 14.63
C VAL A 398 7.80 -6.67 15.08
N ASN A 399 7.10 -6.75 16.22
CA ASN A 399 6.47 -5.56 16.81
C ASN A 399 7.52 -4.61 17.41
N MET A 400 8.54 -5.14 18.09
CA MET A 400 9.65 -4.34 18.61
C MET A 400 10.39 -3.59 17.49
N ILE A 401 10.69 -4.28 16.39
CA ILE A 401 11.27 -3.67 15.18
C ILE A 401 10.35 -2.54 14.67
N CYS A 402 9.05 -2.81 14.53
CA CYS A 402 8.08 -1.83 14.06
C CYS A 402 8.09 -0.56 14.92
N TRP A 403 7.98 -0.69 16.25
CA TRP A 403 7.94 0.47 17.15
C TRP A 403 9.26 1.24 17.19
N TYR A 404 10.39 0.52 17.15
CA TYR A 404 11.71 1.15 17.08
C TYR A 404 11.83 2.00 15.81
N LEU A 405 11.48 1.45 14.65
CA LEU A 405 11.50 2.17 13.38
C LEU A 405 10.53 3.35 13.36
N GLU A 406 9.31 3.20 13.88
CA GLU A 406 8.34 4.29 14.00
C GLU A 406 8.90 5.47 14.79
N LYS A 407 9.55 5.19 15.92
CA LYS A 407 10.21 6.19 16.76
C LYS A 407 11.35 6.87 16.00
N GLN A 408 12.28 6.09 15.45
CA GLN A 408 13.46 6.63 14.75
C GLN A 408 13.08 7.48 13.53
N PHE A 409 12.12 7.01 12.72
CA PHE A 409 11.68 7.78 11.55
C PHE A 409 10.95 9.06 11.97
N ALA A 410 10.16 9.05 13.04
CA ALA A 410 9.52 10.27 13.54
C ALA A 410 10.55 11.30 14.04
N GLU A 411 11.62 10.86 14.71
CA GLU A 411 12.72 11.72 15.15
C GLU A 411 13.48 12.32 13.95
N ILE A 412 13.76 11.51 12.93
CA ILE A 412 14.40 11.95 11.67
C ILE A 412 13.51 12.95 10.91
N ASP A 413 12.22 12.65 10.77
CA ASP A 413 11.26 13.51 10.07
C ASP A 413 11.19 14.88 10.76
N LYS A 414 11.09 14.90 12.09
CA LYS A 414 11.06 16.13 12.89
C LYS A 414 12.34 16.96 12.73
N ALA A 415 13.51 16.34 12.88
CA ALA A 415 14.79 17.04 12.73
C ALA A 415 14.99 17.63 11.33
N ALA A 416 14.44 16.99 10.29
CA ALA A 416 14.52 17.49 8.93
C ALA A 416 13.51 18.62 8.64
N GLU A 417 12.36 18.65 9.34
CA GLU A 417 11.39 19.75 9.25
C GLU A 417 11.92 21.02 9.95
N ASP A 418 12.67 20.88 11.03
CA ASP A 418 13.28 22.03 11.74
C ASP A 418 14.38 22.75 10.92
N ASN A 419 14.95 22.11 9.89
CA ASN A 419 16.04 22.64 9.06
C ASN A 419 15.60 23.03 7.64
N GLN A 420 14.29 23.18 7.39
CA GLN A 420 13.77 23.43 6.05
C GLN A 420 13.99 24.89 5.63
N ASN A 421 14.81 25.10 4.58
CA ASN A 421 15.00 26.41 3.96
C ASN A 421 13.85 26.74 3.01
N ASN A 422 13.64 28.03 2.71
CA ASN A 422 12.69 28.46 1.69
C ASN A 422 13.31 28.35 0.29
N PHE A 423 12.52 27.87 -0.68
CA PHE A 423 12.94 27.84 -2.08
C PHE A 423 12.76 29.21 -2.76
N GLU A 424 13.84 29.71 -3.37
CA GLU A 424 13.84 30.94 -4.18
C GLU A 424 13.30 30.67 -5.59
N TRP A 425 11.97 30.53 -5.70
CA TRP A 425 11.27 30.21 -6.93
C TRP A 425 11.50 31.20 -8.10
N GLN A 426 11.97 32.43 -7.81
CA GLN A 426 12.31 33.43 -8.81
C GLN A 426 13.40 32.93 -9.79
N LYS A 427 14.22 31.96 -9.38
CA LYS A 427 15.22 31.32 -10.25
C LYS A 427 14.60 30.54 -11.43
N LEU A 428 13.31 30.23 -11.39
CA LEU A 428 12.59 29.53 -12.46
C LEU A 428 12.00 30.47 -13.53
N LEU A 429 12.05 31.79 -13.31
CA LEU A 429 11.52 32.78 -14.26
C LEU A 429 12.43 32.95 -15.48
N LYS A 430 11.83 33.24 -16.63
CA LYS A 430 12.58 33.67 -17.84
C LYS A 430 12.97 35.14 -17.75
N ALA A 431 12.02 35.99 -17.41
CA ALA A 431 12.25 37.42 -17.31
C ALA A 431 13.01 37.75 -16.01
N LYS A 432 14.16 38.44 -16.12
CA LYS A 432 14.87 39.02 -14.96
C LYS A 432 14.07 40.16 -14.32
N ASP A 433 13.29 40.87 -15.12
CA ASP A 433 12.33 41.87 -14.65
C ASP A 433 11.00 41.20 -14.29
N LYS A 434 10.42 41.57 -13.15
CA LYS A 434 9.15 40.99 -12.68
C LYS A 434 8.05 41.20 -13.73
N PRO A 435 7.41 40.13 -14.23
CA PRO A 435 6.25 40.22 -15.11
C PRO A 435 5.19 41.15 -14.52
N ASN A 436 4.66 42.08 -15.32
CA ASN A 436 3.69 43.08 -14.83
C ASN A 436 2.39 42.40 -14.33
N PRO A 437 2.12 42.40 -13.00
CA PRO A 437 0.94 41.75 -12.42
C PRO A 437 -0.35 42.52 -12.71
N TYR A 438 -0.28 43.71 -13.30
CA TYR A 438 -1.45 44.51 -13.67
C TYR A 438 -1.90 44.28 -15.11
N SER A 439 -1.21 43.44 -15.89
CA SER A 439 -1.59 43.14 -17.27
C SER A 439 -2.93 42.42 -17.36
N ASN A 440 -3.70 42.67 -18.43
CA ASN A 440 -4.96 41.98 -18.67
C ASN A 440 -4.79 40.45 -18.78
N THR A 441 -3.65 40.00 -19.33
CA THR A 441 -3.29 38.59 -19.41
C THR A 441 -3.08 37.96 -18.04
N TYR A 442 -2.33 38.63 -17.15
CA TYR A 442 -2.14 38.14 -15.78
C TYR A 442 -3.48 37.98 -15.06
N LYS A 443 -4.34 39.01 -15.08
CA LYS A 443 -5.67 38.97 -14.45
C LYS A 443 -6.57 37.86 -15.00
N ALA A 444 -6.46 37.57 -16.31
CA ALA A 444 -7.20 36.47 -16.92
C ALA A 444 -6.71 35.10 -16.40
N ILE A 445 -5.39 34.89 -16.33
CA ILE A 445 -4.79 33.66 -15.81
C ILE A 445 -5.10 33.48 -14.32
N GLU A 446 -4.98 34.54 -13.53
CA GLU A 446 -5.31 34.54 -12.10
C GLU A 446 -6.75 34.07 -11.85
N LYS A 447 -7.72 34.66 -12.57
CA LYS A 447 -9.13 34.22 -12.51
C LYS A 447 -9.30 32.75 -12.90
N MET A 448 -8.64 32.30 -13.97
CA MET A 448 -8.71 30.90 -14.39
C MET A 448 -8.11 29.96 -13.34
N MET A 449 -6.99 30.33 -12.72
CA MET A 449 -6.34 29.52 -11.68
C MET A 449 -7.19 29.43 -10.42
N GLU A 450 -7.93 30.47 -10.05
CA GLU A 450 -8.93 30.40 -8.96
C GLU A 450 -10.03 29.36 -9.25
N GLU A 451 -10.58 29.39 -10.48
CA GLU A 451 -11.58 28.40 -10.91
C GLU A 451 -11.01 26.98 -10.90
N PHE A 452 -9.80 26.80 -11.44
CA PHE A 452 -9.14 25.50 -11.49
C PHE A 452 -8.75 24.97 -10.11
N ASN A 453 -8.33 25.83 -9.18
CA ASN A 453 -8.03 25.45 -7.80
C ASN A 453 -9.29 24.96 -7.08
N GLY A 454 -10.43 25.61 -7.32
CA GLY A 454 -11.74 25.17 -6.84
C GLY A 454 -12.11 23.77 -7.37
N MET A 455 -11.95 23.55 -8.68
CA MET A 455 -12.19 22.25 -9.31
C MET A 455 -11.24 21.16 -8.79
N HIS A 456 -9.94 21.47 -8.66
CA HIS A 456 -8.93 20.54 -8.14
C HIS A 456 -9.22 20.15 -6.69
N SER A 457 -9.59 21.12 -5.85
CA SER A 457 -10.00 20.89 -4.47
C SER A 457 -11.20 19.95 -4.38
N GLN A 458 -12.20 20.11 -5.25
CA GLN A 458 -13.35 19.20 -5.33
C GLN A 458 -12.92 17.77 -5.74
N LEU A 459 -12.02 17.65 -6.72
CA LEU A 459 -11.45 16.36 -7.14
C LEU A 459 -10.64 15.69 -6.02
N SER A 460 -9.82 16.45 -5.29
CA SER A 460 -9.05 15.97 -4.13
C SER A 460 -9.95 15.50 -3.00
N GLN A 461 -10.95 16.31 -2.65
CA GLN A 461 -11.96 15.95 -1.66
C GLN A 461 -12.72 14.68 -2.06
N SER A 462 -13.07 14.51 -3.33
CA SER A 462 -13.74 13.28 -3.81
C SER A 462 -12.96 12.00 -3.46
N ARG A 463 -11.61 12.05 -3.44
CA ARG A 463 -10.72 10.93 -3.10
C ARG A 463 -10.72 10.60 -1.61
N ILE A 464 -10.83 11.60 -0.72
CA ILE A 464 -10.98 11.40 0.74
C ILE A 464 -12.27 10.64 1.06
N PHE A 465 -13.24 10.72 0.17
CA PHE A 465 -14.61 10.28 0.37
C PHE A 465 -14.97 8.96 -0.34
N LEU A 466 -14.13 8.46 -1.24
CA LEU A 466 -14.27 7.15 -1.88
C LEU A 466 -13.61 6.07 -1.01
N THR A 467 -14.42 5.19 -0.43
CA THR A 467 -13.99 4.28 0.65
C THR A 467 -13.49 2.91 0.19
N GLN A 468 -13.30 2.63 -1.10
CA GLN A 468 -12.86 1.30 -1.55
C GLN A 468 -11.87 1.30 -2.72
N ALA A 469 -10.99 0.29 -2.68
CA ALA A 469 -9.85 0.05 -3.57
C ALA A 469 -10.20 -0.32 -5.03
N HIS A 470 -11.47 -0.25 -5.45
CA HIS A 470 -11.88 -0.56 -6.82
C HIS A 470 -11.87 0.65 -7.79
N ASP A 471 -11.65 1.88 -7.30
CA ASP A 471 -11.75 3.12 -8.12
C ASP A 471 -10.40 3.80 -8.45
N VAL A 472 -9.26 3.14 -8.20
CA VAL A 472 -7.94 3.78 -8.44
C VAL A 472 -7.76 4.16 -9.93
N ASN A 473 -8.26 3.33 -10.85
CA ASN A 473 -8.21 3.61 -12.29
C ASN A 473 -9.15 4.75 -12.71
N ASP A 474 -10.35 4.85 -12.12
CA ASP A 474 -11.31 5.94 -12.39
C ASP A 474 -10.81 7.28 -11.84
N SER A 475 -10.18 7.28 -10.65
CA SER A 475 -9.57 8.47 -10.07
C SER A 475 -8.43 9.01 -10.94
N ASN A 476 -7.52 8.16 -11.42
CA ASN A 476 -6.40 8.61 -12.26
C ASN A 476 -6.89 9.18 -13.59
N TYR A 477 -7.92 8.58 -14.18
CA TYR A 477 -8.54 9.08 -15.41
C TYR A 477 -9.17 10.47 -15.20
N LYS A 478 -9.84 10.71 -14.07
CA LYS A 478 -10.42 12.03 -13.73
C LYS A 478 -9.36 13.12 -13.62
N TYR A 479 -8.25 12.86 -12.92
CA TYR A 479 -7.14 13.82 -12.84
C TYR A 479 -6.51 14.07 -14.21
N LYS A 480 -6.34 13.03 -15.03
CA LYS A 480 -5.81 13.18 -16.39
C LYS A 480 -6.67 14.13 -17.24
N ILE A 481 -7.99 13.91 -17.30
CA ILE A 481 -8.89 14.79 -18.06
C ILE A 481 -8.88 16.22 -17.49
N PHE A 482 -8.81 16.36 -16.17
CA PHE A 482 -8.74 17.66 -15.51
C PHE A 482 -7.48 18.44 -15.92
N TYR A 483 -6.30 17.84 -15.78
CA TYR A 483 -5.06 18.50 -16.16
C TYR A 483 -4.98 18.76 -17.69
N ASP A 484 -5.54 17.86 -18.52
CA ASP A 484 -5.70 18.11 -19.96
C ASP A 484 -6.56 19.35 -20.20
N TYR A 485 -7.69 19.50 -19.51
CA TYR A 485 -8.56 20.68 -19.65
C TYR A 485 -7.84 21.96 -19.25
N VAL A 486 -7.16 21.96 -18.09
CA VAL A 486 -6.44 23.13 -17.57
C VAL A 486 -5.31 23.54 -18.51
N ARG A 487 -4.43 22.60 -18.90
CA ARG A 487 -3.31 22.87 -19.81
C ARG A 487 -3.80 23.50 -21.11
N ASN A 488 -4.78 22.87 -21.78
CA ASN A 488 -5.28 23.38 -23.06
C ASN A 488 -6.02 24.73 -22.91
N SER A 489 -6.69 24.98 -21.79
CA SER A 489 -7.35 26.26 -21.55
C SER A 489 -6.32 27.39 -21.39
N LEU A 490 -5.23 27.13 -20.65
CA LEU A 490 -4.15 28.09 -20.48
C LEU A 490 -3.40 28.34 -21.81
N LEU A 491 -3.07 27.29 -22.57
CA LEU A 491 -2.42 27.42 -23.88
C LEU A 491 -3.27 28.14 -24.94
N SER A 492 -4.61 28.16 -24.79
CA SER A 492 -5.46 28.94 -25.70
C SER A 492 -5.28 30.46 -25.56
N LEU A 493 -4.61 30.92 -24.49
CA LEU A 493 -4.26 32.33 -24.31
C LEU A 493 -3.00 32.74 -25.06
N CYS A 494 -2.20 31.80 -25.59
CA CYS A 494 -1.03 32.12 -26.40
C CYS A 494 -1.45 32.98 -27.59
N ARG A 495 -0.81 34.12 -27.83
CA ARG A 495 -1.09 35.02 -28.98
C ARG A 495 0.21 35.70 -29.38
N ALA A 496 0.20 36.50 -30.45
CA ALA A 496 1.39 37.19 -30.96
C ALA A 496 2.27 37.93 -29.92
N ASN A 497 1.74 38.32 -28.75
CA ASN A 497 2.47 39.00 -27.65
C ASN A 497 2.45 38.25 -26.29
N VAL A 498 1.99 36.99 -26.30
CA VAL A 498 1.91 36.12 -25.12
C VAL A 498 2.39 34.73 -25.54
N ASP A 499 3.65 34.43 -25.28
CA ASP A 499 4.24 33.11 -25.50
C ASP A 499 4.01 32.19 -24.28
N LEU A 500 4.36 30.91 -24.45
CA LEU A 500 4.30 29.90 -23.39
C LEU A 500 5.11 30.33 -22.16
N ASP A 501 6.27 30.95 -22.37
CA ASP A 501 7.13 31.35 -21.27
C ASP A 501 6.52 32.46 -20.42
N LYS A 502 5.84 33.42 -21.03
CA LYS A 502 5.11 34.47 -20.31
C LYS A 502 3.93 33.91 -19.50
N ILE A 503 3.24 32.89 -20.03
CA ILE A 503 2.20 32.17 -19.28
C ILE A 503 2.82 31.47 -18.07
N LEU A 504 3.91 30.73 -18.24
CA LEU A 504 4.62 30.03 -17.16
C LEU A 504 5.16 31.00 -16.09
N ASP A 505 5.70 32.15 -16.48
CA ASP A 505 6.16 33.19 -15.55
C ASP A 505 5.00 33.71 -14.69
N TYR A 506 3.82 33.95 -15.28
CA TYR A 506 2.62 34.33 -14.53
C TYR A 506 2.12 33.21 -13.62
N LEU A 507 2.13 31.95 -14.06
CA LEU A 507 1.74 30.80 -13.24
C LEU A 507 2.69 30.61 -12.06
N LEU A 508 4.00 30.78 -12.25
CA LEU A 508 5.00 30.73 -11.18
C LEU A 508 4.70 31.82 -10.14
N ILE A 509 4.45 33.06 -10.56
CA ILE A 509 4.06 34.14 -9.63
C ILE A 509 2.80 33.75 -8.85
N ILE A 510 1.73 33.32 -9.53
CA ILE A 510 0.46 32.98 -8.88
C ILE A 510 0.66 31.82 -7.87
N CYS A 511 1.34 30.75 -8.26
CA CYS A 511 1.54 29.57 -7.43
C CYS A 511 2.51 29.79 -6.25
N TYR A 512 3.42 30.76 -6.33
CA TYR A 512 4.48 30.97 -5.33
C TYR A 512 4.38 32.30 -4.54
N THR A 513 3.52 33.24 -4.93
CA THR A 513 3.36 34.53 -4.22
C THR A 513 1.98 34.77 -3.64
N ASP A 514 0.93 34.22 -4.24
CA ASP A 514 -0.43 34.65 -3.94
C ASP A 514 -1.06 33.91 -2.75
N LYS A 515 -1.79 34.66 -1.91
CA LYS A 515 -2.36 34.23 -0.62
C LYS A 515 -3.55 33.26 -0.75
N LYS A 516 -4.01 32.96 -1.97
CA LYS A 516 -5.14 32.05 -2.23
C LYS A 516 -4.76 30.55 -2.29
N TYR A 517 -3.50 30.18 -2.01
CA TYR A 517 -3.01 28.79 -1.98
C TYR A 517 -3.47 27.99 -3.20
N VAL A 518 -3.01 28.39 -4.39
CA VAL A 518 -3.20 27.58 -5.59
C VAL A 518 -2.33 26.33 -5.48
N ASP A 519 -2.94 25.14 -5.61
CA ASP A 519 -2.19 23.89 -5.52
C ASP A 519 -1.16 23.80 -6.66
N LYS A 520 0.13 23.79 -6.29
CA LYS A 520 1.27 23.64 -7.20
C LYS A 520 1.19 22.36 -8.05
N ALA A 521 0.40 21.36 -7.64
CA ALA A 521 0.10 20.19 -8.46
C ALA A 521 -0.53 20.57 -9.81
N ILE A 522 -1.30 21.65 -9.90
CA ILE A 522 -1.85 22.10 -11.17
C ILE A 522 -0.72 22.48 -12.12
N LEU A 523 0.25 23.29 -11.67
CA LEU A 523 1.41 23.69 -12.47
C LEU A 523 2.24 22.47 -12.91
N TRP A 524 2.69 21.66 -11.95
CA TRP A 524 3.61 20.54 -12.22
C TRP A 524 2.99 19.39 -13.04
N ASN A 525 1.67 19.17 -12.95
CA ASN A 525 1.01 18.14 -13.77
C ASN A 525 0.51 18.69 -15.12
N CYS A 526 0.24 19.98 -15.24
CA CYS A 526 -0.14 20.57 -16.53
C CYS A 526 1.06 20.90 -17.40
N PHE A 527 2.21 21.24 -16.81
CA PHE A 527 3.41 21.67 -17.54
C PHE A 527 4.69 20.93 -17.10
N PRO A 528 4.70 19.58 -17.10
CA PRO A 528 5.82 18.80 -16.57
C PRO A 528 7.14 19.08 -17.30
N ASP A 529 7.16 18.95 -18.62
CA ASP A 529 8.38 19.08 -19.45
C ASP A 529 8.87 20.53 -19.46
N GLU A 530 7.94 21.48 -19.45
CA GLU A 530 8.28 22.90 -19.35
C GLU A 530 8.92 23.23 -18.00
N MET A 531 8.42 22.68 -16.89
CA MET A 531 9.01 22.90 -15.57
C MET A 531 10.39 22.24 -15.43
N VAL A 532 10.63 21.09 -16.08
CA VAL A 532 11.98 20.51 -16.21
C VAL A 532 12.90 21.45 -16.97
N SER A 533 12.43 22.00 -18.09
CA SER A 533 13.20 22.97 -18.90
C SER A 533 13.54 24.21 -18.08
N ARG A 534 12.58 24.76 -17.32
CA ARG A 534 12.81 25.88 -16.39
C ARG A 534 13.86 25.56 -15.33
N ALA A 535 13.86 24.34 -14.80
CA ALA A 535 14.88 23.92 -13.83
C ALA A 535 16.28 23.85 -14.47
N ARG A 536 16.40 23.60 -15.77
CA ARG A 536 17.67 23.64 -16.53
C ARG A 536 18.08 25.05 -16.97
N GLY A 537 17.23 26.07 -16.77
CA GLY A 537 17.43 27.40 -17.36
C GLY A 537 17.18 27.43 -18.87
N GLU A 538 16.43 26.47 -19.40
CA GLU A 538 16.02 26.39 -20.80
C GLU A 538 14.65 27.05 -21.00
N TYR A 539 14.49 27.76 -22.11
CA TYR A 539 13.29 28.53 -22.44
C TYR A 539 12.81 28.22 -23.85
N PHE A 540 11.51 28.37 -24.07
CA PHE A 540 10.89 28.00 -25.34
C PHE A 540 10.96 29.18 -26.32
N LEU A 541 11.48 28.93 -27.53
CA LEU A 541 11.45 29.89 -28.63
C LEU A 541 9.99 30.18 -29.04
N GLU A 542 9.72 31.39 -29.51
CA GLU A 542 8.45 31.80 -30.09
C GLU A 542 8.07 30.83 -31.22
N LYS A 543 7.16 29.90 -30.93
CA LYS A 543 6.48 29.10 -31.95
C LYS A 543 5.10 29.68 -32.14
N ASP A 544 4.68 29.82 -33.40
CA ASP A 544 3.29 30.05 -33.74
C ASP A 544 2.46 28.86 -33.26
N PHE A 545 1.85 29.00 -32.10
CA PHE A 545 0.88 28.06 -31.57
C PHE A 545 -0.46 28.29 -32.26
N ASP A 546 -1.00 27.27 -32.94
CA ASP A 546 -2.39 27.31 -33.40
C ASP A 546 -3.34 27.21 -32.19
N THR A 547 -3.80 28.37 -31.73
CA THR A 547 -4.70 28.52 -30.58
C THR A 547 -6.02 27.80 -30.75
N SER A 548 -6.51 27.68 -32.00
CA SER A 548 -7.79 27.05 -32.31
C SER A 548 -7.79 25.56 -31.94
N VAL A 549 -6.62 24.90 -32.06
CA VAL A 549 -6.43 23.50 -31.66
C VAL A 549 -6.56 23.34 -30.15
N PHE A 550 -5.96 24.25 -29.37
CA PHE A 550 -6.04 24.21 -27.90
C PHE A 550 -7.45 24.51 -27.40
N GLU A 551 -8.16 25.47 -27.99
CA GLU A 551 -9.56 25.73 -27.67
C GLU A 551 -10.45 24.51 -27.91
N LEU A 552 -10.26 23.82 -29.04
CA LEU A 552 -11.02 22.61 -29.36
C LEU A 552 -10.73 21.48 -28.36
N LYS A 553 -9.45 21.28 -28.00
CA LYS A 553 -9.03 20.29 -26.99
C LYS A 553 -9.60 20.61 -25.62
N ALA A 554 -9.57 21.88 -25.19
CA ALA A 554 -10.16 22.34 -23.94
C ALA A 554 -11.67 22.07 -23.90
N LYS A 555 -12.41 22.42 -24.96
CA LYS A 555 -13.86 22.14 -25.08
C LYS A 555 -14.16 20.63 -24.99
N LYS A 556 -13.37 19.79 -25.64
CA LYS A 556 -13.51 18.32 -25.58
C LYS A 556 -13.25 17.79 -24.17
N ALA A 557 -12.21 18.25 -23.49
CA ALA A 557 -11.89 17.85 -22.12
C ALA A 557 -12.96 18.30 -21.12
N LYS A 558 -13.46 19.54 -21.24
CA LYS A 558 -14.55 20.07 -20.40
C LYS A 558 -15.82 19.22 -20.50
N LYS A 559 -16.25 18.87 -21.72
CA LYS A 559 -17.41 17.95 -21.93
C LYS A 559 -17.21 16.59 -21.23
N LYS A 560 -15.99 16.06 -21.22
CA LYS A 560 -15.66 14.81 -20.51
C LYS A 560 -15.76 14.99 -18.98
N ILE A 561 -15.31 16.13 -18.44
CA ILE A 561 -15.45 16.45 -17.01
C ILE A 561 -16.93 16.55 -16.64
N GLU A 562 -17.73 17.31 -17.38
CA GLU A 562 -19.16 17.49 -17.12
C GLU A 562 -19.92 16.15 -17.12
N LYS A 563 -19.63 15.28 -18.12
CA LYS A 563 -20.21 13.93 -18.19
C LYS A 563 -19.84 13.06 -16.99
N ASN A 564 -18.61 13.16 -16.49
CA ASN A 564 -18.15 12.40 -15.32
C ASN A 564 -18.67 12.98 -13.99
N ASN A 565 -18.73 14.31 -13.86
CA ASN A 565 -19.18 14.98 -12.64
C ASN A 565 -20.67 14.71 -12.37
N MET A 566 -21.53 14.78 -13.40
CA MET A 566 -22.96 14.42 -13.28
C MET A 566 -23.19 13.01 -12.73
N ALA A 567 -22.29 12.06 -13.01
CA ALA A 567 -22.36 10.70 -12.48
C ALA A 567 -21.90 10.58 -11.01
N SER A 568 -21.09 11.53 -10.51
CA SER A 568 -20.40 11.49 -9.22
C SER A 568 -20.95 12.43 -8.14
N GLU A 569 -21.67 13.49 -8.53
CA GLU A 569 -22.28 14.48 -7.62
C GLU A 569 -23.55 13.94 -6.93
N LEU A 570 -24.20 12.93 -7.50
CA LEU A 570 -25.34 12.27 -6.89
C LEU A 570 -24.87 11.39 -5.72
N VAL A 571 -25.17 11.80 -4.48
CA VAL A 571 -24.95 10.95 -3.30
C VAL A 571 -25.90 9.76 -3.35
N LYS A 572 -25.51 8.66 -3.99
CA LYS A 572 -26.33 7.43 -4.01
C LYS A 572 -26.31 6.76 -2.64
N VAL A 573 -27.29 7.09 -1.79
CA VAL A 573 -27.49 6.39 -0.51
C VAL A 573 -28.32 5.13 -0.75
N ASN A 574 -27.64 4.05 -1.07
CA ASN A 574 -28.25 2.73 -0.93
C ASN A 574 -28.54 2.54 0.57
N LEU A 575 -29.80 2.30 0.95
CA LEU A 575 -30.10 1.91 2.33
C LEU A 575 -29.89 0.40 2.45
N SER A 576 -29.65 -0.07 3.67
CA SER A 576 -30.02 -1.43 4.00
C SER A 576 -30.77 -1.31 5.30
N ILE A 577 -32.05 -1.59 5.23
CA ILE A 577 -32.93 -1.65 6.38
C ILE A 577 -32.93 -3.11 6.79
N ASP A 578 -32.81 -3.37 8.08
CA ASP A 578 -33.11 -4.69 8.59
C ASP A 578 -34.59 -4.67 8.95
N GLN A 579 -35.48 -4.89 7.96
CA GLN A 579 -36.89 -5.14 8.26
C GLN A 579 -36.94 -6.51 8.93
N GLU A 580 -36.99 -6.51 10.26
CA GLU A 580 -37.06 -7.72 11.07
C GLU A 580 -38.48 -8.29 11.00
N THR A 581 -38.71 -9.25 10.12
CA THR A 581 -39.89 -10.11 10.27
C THR A 581 -39.64 -10.97 11.51
N LYS A 582 -40.49 -10.86 12.52
CA LYS A 582 -40.42 -11.68 13.74
C LYS A 582 -41.46 -12.79 13.62
N ASP A 583 -41.12 -14.00 14.06
CA ASP A 583 -42.12 -15.05 14.25
C ASP A 583 -43.02 -14.72 15.46
N ASP A 584 -44.04 -15.54 15.67
CA ASP A 584 -44.99 -15.41 16.79
C ASP A 584 -44.30 -15.50 18.18
N LYS A 585 -43.00 -15.86 18.23
CA LYS A 585 -42.15 -15.94 19.42
C LYS A 585 -41.14 -14.80 19.51
N GLY A 586 -41.22 -13.81 18.61
CA GLY A 586 -40.35 -12.63 18.60
C GLY A 586 -38.98 -12.83 17.97
N LYS A 587 -38.71 -13.97 17.32
CA LYS A 587 -37.42 -14.31 16.70
C LYS A 587 -37.34 -13.77 15.28
N ILE A 588 -36.25 -13.06 14.97
CA ILE A 588 -36.01 -12.45 13.65
C ILE A 588 -35.78 -13.55 12.61
N ILE A 589 -36.56 -13.55 11.52
CA ILE A 589 -36.54 -14.56 10.46
C ILE A 589 -36.05 -14.03 9.11
N GLN A 590 -36.20 -12.72 8.82
CA GLN A 590 -35.79 -12.15 7.53
C GLN A 590 -35.33 -10.70 7.63
N THR A 591 -34.64 -10.22 6.59
CA THR A 591 -33.98 -8.90 6.55
C THR A 591 -33.95 -8.37 5.11
N LYS A 592 -34.63 -7.25 4.80
CA LYS A 592 -34.79 -6.73 3.41
C LYS A 592 -34.04 -5.43 3.12
N LYS A 593 -33.15 -5.45 2.13
CA LYS A 593 -32.42 -4.25 1.63
C LYS A 593 -33.32 -3.39 0.71
N ILE A 594 -33.34 -2.07 0.93
CA ILE A 594 -34.06 -1.09 0.09
C ILE A 594 -33.05 -0.04 -0.40
N ASN A 595 -33.02 0.27 -1.69
CA ASN A 595 -32.20 1.37 -2.22
C ASN A 595 -33.07 2.63 -2.33
N ILE A 596 -32.65 3.77 -1.76
CA ILE A 596 -33.39 5.03 -1.88
C ILE A 596 -32.60 6.02 -2.72
N ASP A 597 -33.29 6.60 -3.69
CA ASP A 597 -32.75 7.67 -4.50
C ASP A 597 -32.96 9.02 -3.81
N VAL A 598 -31.90 9.55 -3.21
CA VAL A 598 -31.93 10.84 -2.52
C VAL A 598 -32.16 12.02 -3.46
N ALA A 599 -32.00 11.82 -4.78
CA ALA A 599 -32.27 12.83 -5.79
C ALA A 599 -33.77 13.01 -6.10
N ASN A 600 -34.59 12.04 -5.70
CA ASN A 600 -36.02 11.98 -6.06
C ASN A 600 -36.94 11.87 -4.83
N THR A 601 -36.41 11.98 -3.61
CA THR A 601 -37.20 11.83 -2.38
C THR A 601 -37.39 13.17 -1.67
N LYS A 602 -38.65 13.53 -1.42
CA LYS A 602 -39.04 14.80 -0.77
C LYS A 602 -38.97 14.72 0.75
N VAL A 603 -38.20 15.62 1.36
CA VAL A 603 -38.11 15.77 2.82
C VAL A 603 -38.66 17.13 3.24
N ASN A 604 -39.70 17.12 4.07
CA ASN A 604 -40.30 18.34 4.63
C ASN A 604 -39.56 18.77 5.90
N ILE A 605 -39.20 20.04 6.01
CA ILE A 605 -38.59 20.65 7.20
C ILE A 605 -39.53 21.72 7.76
N TYR A 606 -39.67 21.77 9.07
CA TYR A 606 -40.67 22.57 9.77
C TYR A 606 -40.02 23.75 10.51
N GLN A 607 -40.80 24.82 10.68
CA GLN A 607 -40.34 26.04 11.34
C GLN A 607 -39.85 25.79 12.78
N SER A 608 -40.56 24.96 13.54
CA SER A 608 -40.18 24.56 14.91
C SER A 608 -38.81 23.89 14.97
N GLU A 609 -38.46 23.07 13.97
CA GLU A 609 -37.18 22.37 13.89
C GLU A 609 -36.03 23.32 13.55
N VAL A 610 -36.26 24.29 12.67
CA VAL A 610 -35.28 25.34 12.35
C VAL A 610 -35.01 26.21 13.58
N SER A 611 -36.06 26.61 14.31
CA SER A 611 -35.93 27.33 15.58
C SER A 611 -35.15 26.53 16.61
N TYR A 612 -35.43 25.22 16.73
CA TYR A 612 -34.70 24.33 17.63
C TYR A 612 -33.22 24.19 17.25
N ILE A 613 -32.89 24.01 15.97
CA ILE A 613 -31.50 23.97 15.49
C ILE A 613 -30.77 25.28 15.85
N ASN A 614 -31.44 26.42 15.68
CA ASN A 614 -30.86 27.72 15.98
C ASN A 614 -30.60 27.95 17.48
N GLN A 615 -31.40 27.33 18.36
CA GLN A 615 -31.20 27.37 19.81
C GLN A 615 -30.14 26.37 20.29
N ALA A 616 -30.08 25.19 19.67
CA ALA A 616 -29.25 24.08 20.14
C ALA A 616 -27.82 24.05 19.56
N ALA A 617 -27.55 24.79 18.47
CA ALA A 617 -26.23 24.91 17.87
C ALA A 617 -25.69 26.34 17.92
N ILE A 618 -24.44 26.47 18.36
CA ILE A 618 -23.78 27.76 18.63
C ILE A 618 -23.12 28.30 17.34
N THR A 619 -22.48 27.42 16.57
CA THR A 619 -21.73 27.79 15.35
C THR A 619 -22.52 27.53 14.08
N SER A 620 -22.15 28.21 12.99
CA SER A 620 -22.79 28.03 11.69
C SER A 620 -22.60 26.61 11.14
N GLU A 621 -21.46 26.01 11.44
CA GLU A 621 -21.04 24.64 11.09
C GLU A 621 -21.91 23.62 11.82
N GLN A 622 -22.13 23.79 13.12
CA GLN A 622 -23.01 22.93 13.92
C GLN A 622 -24.45 22.96 13.38
N LYS A 623 -24.97 24.15 13.04
CA LYS A 623 -26.31 24.30 12.47
C LYS A 623 -26.45 23.57 11.13
N ARG A 624 -25.45 23.69 10.24
CA ARG A 624 -25.39 22.96 8.96
C ARG A 624 -25.40 21.45 9.17
N VAL A 625 -24.61 20.93 10.12
CA VAL A 625 -24.57 19.50 10.44
C VAL A 625 -25.92 19.02 10.97
N LEU A 626 -26.54 19.74 11.92
CA LEU A 626 -27.84 19.35 12.47
C LEU A 626 -28.95 19.32 11.41
N LEU A 627 -28.98 20.28 10.49
CA LEU A 627 -29.95 20.29 9.39
C LEU A 627 -29.77 19.07 8.47
N VAL A 628 -28.53 18.72 8.15
CA VAL A 628 -28.22 17.52 7.36
C VAL A 628 -28.66 16.25 8.09
N LEU A 629 -28.33 16.13 9.39
CA LEU A 629 -28.72 14.98 10.19
C LEU A 629 -30.25 14.86 10.33
N LEU A 630 -30.96 15.97 10.49
CA LEU A 630 -32.43 16.03 10.51
C LEU A 630 -33.02 15.54 9.19
N ALA A 631 -32.58 16.10 8.06
CA ALA A 631 -33.14 15.77 6.76
C ALA A 631 -32.94 14.28 6.42
N ILE A 632 -31.77 13.75 6.77
CA ILE A 632 -31.47 12.32 6.64
C ILE A 632 -32.31 11.50 7.62
N ASN A 633 -32.45 11.90 8.89
CA ASN A 633 -33.26 11.17 9.86
C ASN A 633 -34.73 11.07 9.41
N ARG A 634 -35.30 12.15 8.87
CA ARG A 634 -36.64 12.16 8.29
C ARG A 634 -36.78 11.21 7.11
N LEU A 635 -35.80 11.18 6.22
CA LEU A 635 -35.76 10.20 5.14
C LEU A 635 -35.82 8.76 5.68
N HIS A 636 -35.11 8.48 6.79
CA HIS A 636 -35.16 7.16 7.43
C HIS A 636 -36.54 6.88 8.04
N LYS A 637 -37.11 7.82 8.80
CA LYS A 637 -38.44 7.67 9.40
C LYS A 637 -39.56 7.47 8.36
N GLN A 638 -39.53 8.20 7.24
CA GLN A 638 -40.49 8.05 6.13
C GLN A 638 -40.51 6.64 5.53
N ASN A 639 -39.43 5.89 5.70
CA ASN A 639 -39.25 4.53 5.14
C ASN A 639 -39.14 3.47 6.25
N ASP A 640 -39.64 3.77 7.45
CA ASP A 640 -39.62 2.86 8.63
C ASP A 640 -38.21 2.31 8.93
N ALA A 641 -37.19 3.17 8.83
CA ALA A 641 -35.79 2.84 9.02
C ALA A 641 -35.16 3.60 10.19
N ARG A 642 -34.15 2.98 10.82
CA ARG A 642 -33.26 3.67 11.77
C ARG A 642 -32.07 4.30 11.06
N PHE A 643 -31.68 5.50 11.47
CA PHE A 643 -30.55 6.22 10.90
C PHE A 643 -29.22 5.80 11.54
N PHE A 644 -28.34 5.19 10.75
CA PHE A 644 -26.97 4.85 11.17
C PHE A 644 -25.92 5.58 10.34
N ILE A 645 -24.92 6.12 11.02
CA ILE A 645 -23.65 6.52 10.41
C ILE A 645 -22.69 5.33 10.51
N CYS A 646 -22.35 4.75 9.37
CA CYS A 646 -21.52 3.56 9.19
C CYS A 646 -20.18 3.93 8.49
N PRO A 647 -19.07 4.13 9.22
CA PRO A 647 -17.79 4.47 8.61
C PRO A 647 -17.26 3.38 7.66
N GLY A 648 -17.03 3.73 6.39
CA GLY A 648 -16.32 2.87 5.43
C GLY A 648 -17.08 1.65 4.92
N LYS A 649 -18.41 1.60 5.08
CA LYS A 649 -19.26 0.58 4.45
C LYS A 649 -19.79 1.11 3.11
N LYS A 650 -19.63 0.31 2.06
CA LYS A 650 -20.26 0.58 0.75
C LYS A 650 -21.77 0.63 0.96
N ASN A 651 -22.46 1.53 0.26
CA ASN A 651 -23.93 1.58 0.28
C ASN A 651 -24.51 1.86 1.68
N LYS A 652 -23.89 2.74 2.47
CA LYS A 652 -24.37 3.22 3.77
C LYS A 652 -23.98 4.69 3.96
N ILE A 653 -24.67 5.39 4.86
CA ILE A 653 -24.29 6.77 5.22
C ILE A 653 -22.99 6.71 6.03
N THR A 654 -22.04 7.58 5.70
CA THR A 654 -20.72 7.64 6.31
C THR A 654 -20.50 9.05 6.85
N PRO A 655 -19.53 9.27 7.76
CA PRO A 655 -19.12 10.62 8.17
C PRO A 655 -18.79 11.53 6.97
N SER A 656 -18.19 10.95 5.92
CA SER A 656 -17.88 11.64 4.67
C SER A 656 -19.13 12.17 3.95
N HIS A 657 -20.24 11.40 3.93
CA HIS A 657 -21.49 11.87 3.33
C HIS A 657 -22.04 13.09 4.09
N ILE A 658 -21.98 13.06 5.42
CA ILE A 658 -22.39 14.19 6.26
C ILE A 658 -21.51 15.42 6.00
N CYS A 659 -20.19 15.24 5.96
CA CYS A 659 -19.23 16.30 5.66
C CYS A 659 -19.50 16.96 4.30
N LYS A 660 -19.74 16.15 3.25
CA LYS A 660 -20.07 16.64 1.90
C LYS A 660 -21.34 17.49 1.87
N LEU A 661 -22.39 16.99 2.52
CA LEU A 661 -23.68 17.67 2.57
C LEU A 661 -23.59 18.96 3.38
N ALA A 662 -22.94 18.92 4.55
CA ALA A 662 -22.78 20.05 5.48
C ALA A 662 -21.70 21.07 5.08
N ASN A 663 -20.82 20.72 4.14
CA ASN A 663 -19.68 21.52 3.71
C ASN A 663 -18.70 21.82 4.87
N ILE A 664 -18.24 20.76 5.54
CA ILE A 664 -17.24 20.80 6.62
C ILE A 664 -16.17 19.73 6.39
N SER A 665 -15.02 19.88 7.05
CA SER A 665 -13.95 18.87 7.09
C SER A 665 -14.24 17.74 8.09
N ILE A 666 -13.51 16.63 7.96
CA ILE A 666 -13.64 15.50 8.88
C ILE A 666 -13.17 15.83 10.31
N ARG A 667 -12.22 16.77 10.45
CA ARG A 667 -11.72 17.22 11.75
C ARG A 667 -12.81 18.02 12.48
N GLU A 668 -13.42 18.97 11.76
CA GLU A 668 -14.57 19.72 12.27
C GLU A 668 -15.74 18.79 12.61
N TYR A 669 -15.99 17.76 11.80
CA TYR A 669 -17.03 16.76 12.08
C TYR A 669 -16.85 16.08 13.45
N GLU A 670 -15.64 15.63 13.78
CA GLU A 670 -15.40 14.95 15.07
C GLU A 670 -15.64 15.89 16.26
N GLU A 671 -15.17 17.14 16.18
CA GLU A 671 -15.35 18.17 17.21
C GLU A 671 -16.83 18.57 17.37
N ILE A 672 -17.52 18.79 16.24
CA ILE A 672 -18.94 19.15 16.19
C ILE A 672 -19.79 18.02 16.78
N MET A 673 -19.59 16.77 16.35
CA MET A 673 -20.37 15.63 16.84
C MET A 673 -20.15 15.40 18.33
N LYS A 674 -18.92 15.59 18.85
CA LYS A 674 -18.62 15.53 20.29
C LYS A 674 -19.33 16.63 21.06
N SER A 675 -19.32 17.86 20.55
CA SER A 675 -20.02 19.00 21.17
C SER A 675 -21.53 18.78 21.19
N LEU A 676 -22.12 18.31 20.09
CA LEU A 676 -23.56 18.00 20.02
C LEU A 676 -23.92 16.88 20.99
N HIS A 677 -23.10 15.83 21.14
CA HIS A 677 -23.33 14.79 22.14
C HIS A 677 -23.40 15.36 23.57
N GLY A 678 -22.45 16.23 23.92
CA GLY A 678 -22.41 16.90 25.23
C GLY A 678 -23.62 17.80 25.51
N ASN A 679 -24.28 18.32 24.47
CA ASN A 679 -25.46 19.19 24.57
C ASN A 679 -26.79 18.42 24.59
N GLY A 680 -26.78 17.10 24.82
CA GLY A 680 -28.00 16.29 25.00
C GLY A 680 -28.60 15.69 23.72
N PHE A 681 -27.90 15.76 22.58
CA PHE A 681 -28.32 15.06 21.35
C PHE A 681 -28.07 13.54 21.47
N TYR A 682 -29.12 12.73 21.26
CA TYR A 682 -29.12 11.27 21.48
C TYR A 682 -28.41 10.47 20.36
N LEU A 683 -27.08 10.60 20.33
CA LEU A 683 -26.21 9.77 19.49
C LEU A 683 -25.99 8.40 20.16
N SER A 684 -27.00 7.51 20.12
CA SER A 684 -26.88 6.18 20.72
C SER A 684 -26.05 5.25 19.81
N PRO A 685 -24.92 4.69 20.24
CA PRO A 685 -24.17 3.77 19.39
C PRO A 685 -24.82 2.39 19.32
N THR A 686 -24.80 1.78 18.14
CA THR A 686 -25.12 0.36 17.95
C THR A 686 -23.88 -0.40 17.51
N GLY A 687 -23.34 -1.23 18.42
CA GLY A 687 -22.11 -2.00 18.20
C GLY A 687 -20.81 -1.18 18.30
N GLN A 688 -19.70 -1.76 17.80
CA GLN A 688 -18.35 -1.20 17.95
C GLN A 688 -17.98 -0.13 16.90
N THR A 689 -18.63 -0.09 15.74
CA THR A 689 -18.19 0.73 14.58
C THR A 689 -19.22 1.72 14.05
N ASN A 690 -20.52 1.54 14.32
CA ASN A 690 -21.57 2.42 13.83
C ASN A 690 -22.04 3.38 14.93
N LEU A 691 -22.57 4.52 14.53
CA LEU A 691 -23.31 5.46 15.38
C LEU A 691 -24.78 5.40 14.95
N LEU A 692 -25.68 4.97 15.83
CA LEU A 692 -27.11 5.20 15.63
C LEU A 692 -27.39 6.66 16.03
N ILE A 693 -28.16 7.33 15.21
CA ILE A 693 -28.47 8.74 15.36
C ILE A 693 -29.94 8.81 15.68
N ASP A 694 -30.26 9.25 16.91
CA ASP A 694 -31.62 9.60 17.28
C ASP A 694 -31.63 11.08 17.69
N ILE A 695 -32.47 11.87 17.02
CA ILE A 695 -32.51 13.31 17.22
C ILE A 695 -33.91 13.65 17.75
N PRO A 696 -34.04 13.92 19.06
CA PRO A 696 -35.31 14.28 19.65
C PRO A 696 -35.64 15.74 19.31
N PHE A 697 -36.33 15.97 18.19
CA PHE A 697 -36.88 17.29 17.88
C PHE A 697 -38.21 17.49 18.59
N MET A 698 -38.39 18.63 19.27
CA MET A 698 -39.70 19.03 19.77
C MET A 698 -40.64 19.27 18.58
N ALA A 699 -41.73 18.51 18.52
CA ALA A 699 -42.72 18.50 17.44
C ALA A 699 -42.25 17.87 16.10
N ASP A 700 -41.88 16.59 16.14
CA ASP A 700 -41.58 15.70 15.00
C ASP A 700 -42.68 15.74 13.91
N GLY A 701 -42.64 16.74 13.03
CA GLY A 701 -43.51 16.85 11.84
C GLY A 701 -44.91 17.39 12.06
N LYS A 702 -45.19 18.10 13.15
CA LYS A 702 -46.50 18.75 13.37
C LYS A 702 -46.49 20.19 12.86
N GLY A 703 -47.40 20.54 11.94
CA GLY A 703 -47.60 21.90 11.41
C GLY A 703 -47.48 22.00 9.88
N THR A 704 -47.50 23.23 9.35
CA THR A 704 -47.23 23.49 7.93
C THR A 704 -45.72 23.43 7.69
N PRO A 705 -45.22 22.68 6.68
CA PRO A 705 -43.81 22.63 6.36
C PRO A 705 -43.32 24.01 5.92
N LEU A 706 -42.18 24.46 6.44
CA LEU A 706 -41.55 25.72 6.03
C LEU A 706 -40.99 25.58 4.61
N TYR A 707 -40.42 24.41 4.30
CA TYR A 707 -39.93 24.08 2.96
C TYR A 707 -39.85 22.57 2.75
N THR A 708 -39.86 22.17 1.48
CA THR A 708 -39.64 20.79 1.04
C THR A 708 -38.32 20.71 0.29
N ILE A 709 -37.39 19.90 0.78
CA ILE A 709 -36.17 19.53 0.07
C ILE A 709 -36.56 18.44 -0.92
N SER A 710 -36.56 18.75 -2.21
CA SER A 710 -36.89 17.79 -3.28
C SER A 710 -35.75 16.84 -3.64
N ASP A 711 -34.51 17.28 -3.38
CA ASP A 711 -33.28 16.52 -3.59
C ASP A 711 -32.28 16.87 -2.48
N LEU A 712 -31.86 15.87 -1.70
CA LEU A 712 -30.92 16.08 -0.59
C LEU A 712 -29.54 16.57 -1.06
N ASN A 713 -29.13 16.31 -2.30
CA ASN A 713 -27.89 16.89 -2.84
C ASN A 713 -27.96 18.42 -2.92
N ASN A 714 -29.17 18.97 -3.01
CA ASN A 714 -29.43 20.40 -3.03
C ASN A 714 -29.59 21.03 -1.62
N ILE A 715 -29.38 20.27 -0.53
CA ILE A 715 -29.59 20.75 0.85
C ILE A 715 -28.79 22.02 1.18
N LYS A 716 -27.64 22.23 0.52
CA LYS A 716 -26.80 23.42 0.71
C LYS A 716 -27.52 24.73 0.39
N LYS A 717 -28.47 24.71 -0.56
CA LYS A 717 -29.28 25.89 -0.93
C LYS A 717 -30.10 26.42 0.25
N TYR A 718 -30.39 25.55 1.21
CA TYR A 718 -31.23 25.84 2.37
C TYR A 718 -30.41 26.30 3.60
N PHE A 719 -29.08 26.38 3.53
CA PHE A 719 -28.25 26.84 4.66
C PHE A 719 -28.45 28.31 5.01
N LYS A 720 -28.80 29.15 4.04
CA LYS A 720 -29.10 30.57 4.28
C LYS A 720 -30.27 30.77 5.25
N ILE A 721 -31.17 29.79 5.36
CA ILE A 721 -32.33 29.80 6.25
C ILE A 721 -31.92 29.74 7.72
N LEU A 722 -30.78 29.11 8.02
CA LEU A 722 -30.20 29.01 9.37
C LEU A 722 -29.56 30.33 9.84
N LEU A 723 -29.43 31.33 8.95
CA LEU A 723 -28.77 32.61 9.18
C LEU A 723 -29.74 33.79 9.28
N THR A 724 -30.98 33.63 8.81
CA THR A 724 -32.05 34.61 9.03
C THR A 724 -32.44 34.59 10.51
N LYS A 725 -32.18 35.68 11.24
CA LYS A 725 -32.86 35.95 12.51
C LYS A 725 -34.35 36.03 12.18
N ILE A 726 -35.09 35.00 12.58
CA ILE A 726 -36.54 34.99 12.40
C ILE A 726 -37.08 35.89 13.52
N SER A 727 -37.64 37.02 13.10
CA SER A 727 -38.28 38.04 13.94
C SER A 727 -39.43 37.47 14.74
#